data_AF-A0A8T5JMM6-F1
#
_entry.id   AF-A0A8T5JMM6-F1
#
_cell.length_a   1.000
_cell.length_b   1.000
_cell.length_c   1.000
_cell.angle_alpha   90.00
_cell.angle_beta   90.00
_cell.angle_gamma   90.00
#
_symmetry.space_group_name_H-M   'P 1'
#
loop_
_entity.id
_entity.type
_entity.pdbx_description
1 polymer ?
#
loop_
_entity_poly.entity_id
_entity_poly.type
_entity_poly.pdbx_seq_one_letter_code
_entity_poly.pdbx_strand_id
1 'polypeptide(L)'
;MFKKILRFSDVDNSTRVDAGIKAAKLGDLFNADFPVPDGFVILSRLYFEFIEQANIKNKIYEILNSISNSDSDEIIQQKANEIQKLIILSELSEELKDEIIASYSLIDANIDSENNTSGELLDDKEIFVAVRPSPVCPKLINETFAGVHVAFTNIKGSEELIQAVKGCWASLFTSIALKYRLDAGDLNCDDYSMAVIVQKMVDGEVSGKTFGINLINKSSDQCLVAAVYGLGEGIKQKKSDPDLYHIDKHSLEIVEKDVRRKEFGIFRGSDGKNVTSIISPDKQSAQILDELTIKSLVQFSNKLEKHFGAAQEFEWTTENDEIKILQSNSMEPEKEIKKEISSEIKEVTENSIEEKETKPVIAVGEERQEKANEEVGGAFEKCVVAHEIAQAVNENLNLEQESKLDKLDSVESELIPENDMEIIYFVHGTTYDNEKGLMSGHNPIELSELGIQQSNELRNKTDLTIFDAVFCSDLKRAVDSAKLAFADFNIKINIDPRLRECDFGDLTQDSEERFKEYEEEGHNPIYDQYPKGECFKEVEQRILSFLNDAYKQCKGKRIAIVAHRYTQLAIDVLLKHKTWEQARKEDWRLSKAWQPGWNYIMQSELATQAQNEMVVSEGTSLTNVDDSKNELTTLNSSQCLVSGEVQGKAKIVHDLTELSKVKQGDIILASKTKLDMVVAISRAAGLVTEENDENCVGAIVCKDLGIPCVIGHSGLTDNFRDGDLVNFNSENCEVRKIE
;
A
#
# COMPACT_ATOMS: atom_id res chain seq x y z
N MET A 1 4.05 -13.70 -43.18
CA MET A 1 3.43 -13.37 -41.88
C MET A 1 4.56 -12.93 -40.96
N PHE A 2 4.50 -11.73 -40.40
CA PHE A 2 5.45 -11.35 -39.34
C PHE A 2 5.07 -12.14 -38.08
N LYS A 3 6.05 -12.74 -37.40
CA LYS A 3 5.80 -13.42 -36.12
C LYS A 3 5.25 -12.40 -35.11
N LYS A 4 4.19 -12.75 -34.37
CA LYS A 4 3.56 -11.88 -33.37
C LYS A 4 4.09 -12.16 -31.96
N ILE A 5 4.67 -13.34 -31.77
CA ILE A 5 5.38 -13.76 -30.57
C ILE A 5 6.80 -14.14 -30.94
N LEU A 6 7.77 -13.66 -30.17
CA LEU A 6 9.20 -13.94 -30.36
C LEU A 6 9.79 -14.61 -29.13
N ARG A 7 10.62 -15.63 -29.32
CA ARG A 7 11.48 -16.16 -28.25
C ARG A 7 12.54 -15.14 -27.88
N PHE A 8 13.10 -15.20 -26.67
CA PHE A 8 14.22 -14.32 -26.31
C PHE A 8 15.40 -14.43 -27.28
N SER A 9 15.65 -15.62 -27.85
CA SER A 9 16.65 -15.83 -28.91
C SER A 9 16.39 -15.02 -30.19
N ASP A 10 15.12 -14.68 -30.47
CA ASP A 10 14.68 -13.94 -31.64
C ASP A 10 14.46 -12.44 -31.32
N VAL A 11 14.72 -12.00 -30.08
CA VAL A 11 14.51 -10.63 -29.61
C VAL A 11 15.85 -9.92 -29.47
N ASP A 12 15.99 -8.80 -30.16
CA ASP A 12 17.17 -7.93 -30.10
C ASP A 12 16.76 -6.45 -30.17
N ASN A 13 17.75 -5.56 -30.20
CA ASN A 13 17.52 -4.12 -30.29
C ASN A 13 16.78 -3.69 -31.58
N SER A 14 16.76 -4.49 -32.65
CA SER A 14 15.99 -4.20 -33.87
C SER A 14 14.47 -4.42 -33.65
N THR A 15 14.10 -5.33 -32.75
CA THR A 15 12.70 -5.62 -32.39
C THR A 15 12.12 -4.63 -31.37
N ARG A 16 12.95 -3.75 -30.81
CA ARG A 16 12.60 -2.81 -29.73
C ARG A 16 11.38 -1.94 -30.01
N VAL A 17 11.15 -1.55 -31.26
CA VAL A 17 10.00 -0.72 -31.68
C VAL A 17 8.65 -1.37 -31.35
N ASP A 18 8.63 -2.68 -31.12
CA ASP A 18 7.42 -3.48 -30.94
C ASP A 18 7.51 -4.40 -29.72
N ALA A 19 8.72 -4.77 -29.28
CA ALA A 19 8.96 -5.51 -28.04
C ALA A 19 9.12 -4.58 -26.81
N GLY A 20 9.43 -3.29 -27.02
CA GLY A 20 9.76 -2.35 -25.96
C GLY A 20 11.17 -2.53 -25.40
N ILE A 21 11.63 -1.54 -24.62
CA ILE A 21 13.03 -1.47 -24.17
C ILE A 21 13.40 -2.62 -23.21
N LYS A 22 12.48 -3.02 -22.32
CA LYS A 22 12.73 -4.06 -21.32
C LYS A 22 12.92 -5.41 -21.99
N ALA A 23 12.02 -5.77 -22.92
CA ALA A 23 12.10 -7.03 -23.63
C ALA A 23 13.31 -7.07 -24.57
N ALA A 24 13.61 -5.99 -25.29
CA ALA A 24 14.78 -5.90 -26.15
C ALA A 24 16.10 -6.10 -25.39
N LYS A 25 16.22 -5.49 -24.20
CA LYS A 25 17.38 -5.70 -23.31
C LYS A 25 17.45 -7.13 -22.80
N LEU A 26 16.31 -7.73 -22.43
CA LEU A 26 16.28 -9.11 -21.94
C LEU A 26 16.70 -10.11 -23.04
N GLY A 27 16.25 -9.91 -24.27
CA GLY A 27 16.70 -10.69 -25.42
C GLY A 27 18.18 -10.50 -25.73
N ASP A 28 18.70 -9.28 -25.66
CA ASP A 28 20.14 -9.01 -25.82
C ASP A 28 20.99 -9.72 -24.75
N LEU A 29 20.55 -9.68 -23.48
CA LEU A 29 21.19 -10.45 -22.40
C LEU A 29 21.18 -11.95 -22.68
N PHE A 30 20.04 -12.49 -23.08
CA PHE A 30 19.89 -13.91 -23.39
C PHE A 30 20.81 -14.34 -24.54
N ASN A 31 20.88 -13.54 -25.61
CA ASN A 31 21.74 -13.79 -26.78
C ASN A 31 23.24 -13.57 -26.50
N ALA A 32 23.58 -12.86 -25.43
CA ALA A 32 24.96 -12.65 -24.97
C ALA A 32 25.40 -13.68 -23.90
N ASP A 33 24.69 -14.81 -23.79
CA ASP A 33 24.98 -15.93 -22.88
C ASP A 33 24.99 -15.54 -21.38
N PHE A 34 24.26 -14.48 -21.00
CA PHE A 34 23.98 -14.24 -19.58
C PHE A 34 22.96 -15.27 -19.07
N PRO A 35 22.99 -15.63 -17.77
CA PRO A 35 22.10 -16.64 -17.21
C PRO A 35 20.68 -16.10 -17.03
N VAL A 36 19.98 -15.89 -18.14
CA VAL A 36 18.61 -15.38 -18.20
C VAL A 36 17.64 -16.56 -18.31
N PRO A 37 16.61 -16.68 -17.45
CA PRO A 37 15.59 -17.71 -17.60
C PRO A 37 14.88 -17.61 -18.95
N ASP A 38 14.62 -18.76 -19.58
CA ASP A 38 13.96 -18.85 -20.90
C ASP A 38 12.57 -18.20 -20.90
N GLY A 39 12.11 -17.80 -22.07
CA GLY A 39 10.81 -17.15 -22.23
C GLY A 39 10.57 -16.63 -23.64
N PHE A 40 9.52 -15.84 -23.75
CA PHE A 40 9.11 -15.20 -24.99
C PHE A 40 8.49 -13.83 -24.73
N VAL A 41 8.30 -13.08 -25.81
CA VAL A 41 7.73 -11.74 -25.82
C VAL A 41 6.54 -11.73 -26.75
N ILE A 42 5.39 -11.34 -26.22
CA ILE A 42 4.21 -10.97 -26.97
C ILE A 42 4.41 -9.54 -27.44
N LEU A 43 4.48 -9.34 -28.75
CA LEU A 43 4.74 -8.03 -29.33
C LEU A 43 3.56 -7.07 -29.16
N SER A 44 3.84 -5.77 -29.07
CA SER A 44 2.82 -4.76 -28.76
C SER A 44 1.78 -4.61 -29.87
N ARG A 45 2.09 -5.00 -31.12
CA ARG A 45 1.07 -5.13 -32.18
C ARG A 45 -0.10 -6.04 -31.81
N LEU A 46 0.11 -7.05 -30.96
CA LEU A 46 -0.95 -7.98 -30.56
C LEU A 46 -2.00 -7.30 -29.68
N TYR A 47 -1.60 -6.31 -28.89
CA TYR A 47 -2.52 -5.48 -28.12
C TYR A 47 -3.48 -4.72 -29.06
N PHE A 48 -2.98 -4.16 -30.17
CA PHE A 48 -3.83 -3.48 -31.15
C PHE A 48 -4.79 -4.44 -31.85
N GLU A 49 -4.32 -5.62 -32.24
CA GLU A 49 -5.19 -6.67 -32.81
C GLU A 49 -6.29 -7.07 -31.83
N PHE A 50 -5.95 -7.23 -30.55
CA PHE A 50 -6.90 -7.57 -29.49
C PHE A 50 -8.00 -6.51 -29.32
N ILE A 51 -7.65 -5.22 -29.14
CA ILE A 51 -8.67 -4.18 -28.89
C ILE A 51 -9.60 -3.94 -30.09
N GLU A 52 -9.12 -4.22 -31.30
CA GLU A 52 -9.90 -4.18 -32.54
C GLU A 52 -10.84 -5.39 -32.64
N GLN A 53 -10.34 -6.61 -32.47
CA GLN A 53 -11.14 -7.84 -32.54
C GLN A 53 -12.20 -7.91 -31.44
N ALA A 54 -11.87 -7.45 -30.23
CA ALA A 54 -12.79 -7.35 -29.11
C ALA A 54 -13.81 -6.20 -29.26
N ASN A 55 -13.70 -5.36 -30.30
CA ASN A 55 -14.54 -4.19 -30.53
C ASN A 55 -14.58 -3.20 -29.35
N ILE A 56 -13.47 -3.08 -28.61
CA ILE A 56 -13.36 -2.17 -27.46
C ILE A 56 -12.57 -0.89 -27.77
N LYS A 57 -11.82 -0.84 -28.87
CA LYS A 57 -11.00 0.30 -29.26
C LYS A 57 -11.76 1.64 -29.21
N ASN A 58 -12.91 1.72 -29.88
CA ASN A 58 -13.68 2.97 -29.92
C ASN A 58 -14.17 3.41 -28.53
N LYS A 59 -14.58 2.47 -27.67
CA LYS A 59 -15.00 2.78 -26.29
C LYS A 59 -13.84 3.32 -25.47
N ILE A 60 -12.66 2.70 -25.58
CA ILE A 60 -11.44 3.18 -24.92
C ILE A 60 -11.15 4.62 -25.36
N TYR A 61 -11.29 4.92 -26.65
CA TYR A 61 -11.04 6.26 -27.19
C TYR A 61 -12.05 7.28 -26.68
N GLU A 62 -13.33 6.93 -26.63
CA GLU A 62 -14.37 7.79 -26.07
C GLU A 62 -14.09 8.13 -24.60
N ILE A 63 -13.68 7.14 -23.80
CA ILE A 63 -13.35 7.35 -22.39
C ILE A 63 -12.12 8.25 -22.27
N LEU A 64 -11.03 7.98 -23.00
CA LEU A 64 -9.81 8.79 -22.95
C LEU A 64 -10.05 10.24 -23.39
N ASN A 65 -10.82 10.45 -24.46
CA ASN A 65 -11.17 11.79 -24.95
C ASN A 65 -12.08 12.56 -23.98
N SER A 66 -12.70 11.87 -23.02
CA SER A 66 -13.50 12.51 -21.98
C SER A 66 -12.67 13.00 -20.78
N ILE A 67 -11.38 12.66 -20.71
CA ILE A 67 -10.48 13.04 -19.63
C ILE A 67 -9.86 14.41 -19.93
N SER A 68 -9.84 15.30 -18.94
CA SER A 68 -9.27 16.65 -18.99
C SER A 68 -8.23 16.86 -17.90
N ASN A 69 -7.25 17.73 -18.15
CA ASN A 69 -6.27 18.17 -17.13
C ASN A 69 -6.93 18.91 -15.93
N SER A 70 -8.20 19.29 -16.06
CA SER A 70 -8.98 19.88 -14.97
C SER A 70 -9.73 18.86 -14.12
N ASP A 71 -9.73 17.58 -14.50
CA ASP A 71 -10.46 16.54 -13.78
C ASP A 71 -9.78 16.19 -12.46
N SER A 72 -10.57 15.85 -11.45
CA SER A 72 -10.04 15.39 -10.17
C SER A 72 -9.44 13.98 -10.29
N ASP A 73 -8.54 13.67 -9.37
CA ASP A 73 -7.90 12.35 -9.27
C ASP A 73 -8.90 11.19 -9.20
N GLU A 74 -10.03 11.39 -8.51
CA GLU A 74 -11.12 10.42 -8.42
C GLU A 74 -11.77 10.13 -9.78
N ILE A 75 -11.96 11.17 -10.62
CA ILE A 75 -12.54 11.01 -11.96
C ILE A 75 -11.57 10.26 -12.87
N ILE A 76 -10.28 10.62 -12.83
CA ILE A 76 -9.24 9.94 -13.62
C ILE A 76 -9.15 8.46 -13.19
N GLN A 77 -9.21 8.18 -11.89
CA GLN A 77 -9.23 6.81 -11.37
C GLN A 77 -10.49 6.03 -11.82
N GLN A 78 -11.66 6.66 -11.81
CA GLN A 78 -12.89 6.02 -12.29
C GLN A 78 -12.80 5.65 -13.78
N LYS A 79 -12.28 6.57 -14.60
CA LYS A 79 -12.10 6.38 -16.05
C LYS A 79 -11.04 5.33 -16.37
N ALA A 80 -9.94 5.33 -15.61
CA ALA A 80 -8.93 4.27 -15.62
C ALA A 80 -9.56 2.90 -15.37
N ASN A 81 -10.35 2.78 -14.29
CA ASN A 81 -10.99 1.52 -13.90
C ASN A 81 -12.01 1.04 -14.95
N GLU A 82 -12.71 1.95 -15.63
CA GLU A 82 -13.62 1.62 -16.73
C GLU A 82 -12.89 0.98 -17.91
N ILE A 83 -11.77 1.57 -18.36
CA ILE A 83 -10.96 1.02 -19.46
C ILE A 83 -10.34 -0.33 -19.06
N GLN A 84 -9.80 -0.43 -17.85
CA GLN A 84 -9.21 -1.67 -17.34
C GLN A 84 -10.24 -2.81 -17.35
N LYS A 85 -11.47 -2.55 -16.89
CA LYS A 85 -12.55 -3.54 -16.94
C LYS A 85 -12.89 -3.98 -18.35
N LEU A 86 -12.92 -3.06 -19.33
CA LEU A 86 -13.15 -3.42 -20.73
C LEU A 86 -12.09 -4.41 -21.25
N ILE A 87 -10.82 -4.17 -20.94
CA ILE A 87 -9.71 -5.05 -21.33
C ILE A 87 -9.81 -6.40 -20.61
N ILE A 88 -10.01 -6.39 -19.30
CA ILE A 88 -10.04 -7.59 -18.45
C ILE A 88 -11.26 -8.48 -18.75
N LEU A 89 -12.40 -7.91 -19.15
CA LEU A 89 -13.61 -8.68 -19.48
C LEU A 89 -13.70 -9.13 -20.94
N SER A 90 -12.88 -8.59 -21.84
CA SER A 90 -12.93 -8.95 -23.26
C SER A 90 -12.22 -10.27 -23.55
N GLU A 91 -12.83 -11.11 -24.37
CA GLU A 91 -12.24 -12.38 -24.80
C GLU A 91 -11.14 -12.15 -25.86
N LEU A 92 -10.05 -12.93 -25.79
CA LEU A 92 -9.11 -13.04 -26.90
C LEU A 92 -9.70 -13.96 -27.96
N SER A 93 -9.40 -13.72 -29.23
CA SER A 93 -9.73 -14.70 -30.27
C SER A 93 -8.96 -16.00 -30.06
N GLU A 94 -9.57 -17.12 -30.44
CA GLU A 94 -8.95 -18.45 -30.34
C GLU A 94 -7.58 -18.50 -31.03
N GLU A 95 -7.41 -17.82 -32.17
CA GLU A 95 -6.12 -17.73 -32.87
C GLU A 95 -5.02 -17.12 -31.99
N LEU A 96 -5.32 -16.02 -31.28
CA LEU A 96 -4.36 -15.36 -30.39
C LEU A 96 -4.11 -16.18 -29.13
N LYS A 97 -5.15 -16.79 -28.57
CA LYS A 97 -5.05 -17.67 -27.39
C LYS A 97 -4.16 -18.88 -27.70
N ASP A 98 -4.38 -19.54 -28.83
CA ASP A 98 -3.59 -20.68 -29.29
C ASP A 98 -2.12 -20.32 -29.53
N GLU A 99 -1.83 -19.16 -30.13
CA GLU A 99 -0.43 -18.73 -30.38
C GLU A 99 0.34 -18.50 -29.06
N ILE A 100 -0.32 -17.90 -28.05
CA ILE A 100 0.24 -17.68 -26.72
C ILE A 100 0.46 -19.02 -26.00
N ILE A 101 -0.54 -19.90 -25.99
CA ILE A 101 -0.47 -21.20 -25.32
C ILE A 101 0.59 -22.11 -25.97
N ALA A 102 0.69 -22.11 -27.30
CA ALA A 102 1.72 -22.84 -28.01
C ALA A 102 3.12 -22.33 -27.64
N SER A 103 3.30 -21.02 -27.50
CA SER A 103 4.58 -20.43 -27.07
C SER A 103 4.92 -20.78 -25.62
N TYR A 104 3.93 -20.76 -24.73
CA TYR A 104 4.07 -21.17 -23.32
C TYR A 104 4.46 -22.63 -23.17
N SER A 105 3.84 -23.53 -23.92
CA SER A 105 4.11 -24.97 -23.88
C SER A 105 5.53 -25.34 -24.35
N LEU A 106 6.18 -24.43 -25.07
CA LEU A 106 7.54 -24.64 -25.57
C LEU A 106 8.61 -24.03 -24.66
N ILE A 107 8.26 -23.27 -23.61
CA ILE A 107 9.26 -22.81 -22.63
C ILE A 107 9.89 -24.05 -21.98
N ASP A 108 11.22 -24.08 -21.87
CA ASP A 108 11.97 -25.22 -21.29
C ASP A 108 11.86 -26.53 -22.10
N ALA A 109 11.24 -26.52 -23.28
CA ALA A 109 11.29 -27.63 -24.22
C ALA A 109 12.72 -27.71 -24.79
N ASN A 110 13.56 -28.52 -24.14
CA ASN A 110 14.98 -28.67 -24.42
C ASN A 110 15.34 -28.53 -25.92
N ILE A 111 16.22 -27.56 -26.17
CA ILE A 111 17.03 -27.38 -27.38
C ILE A 111 18.06 -28.54 -27.53
N ASP A 112 18.14 -29.47 -26.57
CA ASP A 112 18.95 -30.70 -26.62
C ASP A 112 18.35 -31.78 -27.54
N SER A 113 18.38 -31.48 -28.83
CA SER A 113 18.03 -32.35 -29.96
C SER A 113 19.10 -33.41 -30.26
N GLU A 114 19.75 -34.00 -29.25
CA GLU A 114 20.67 -35.13 -29.49
C GLU A 114 20.35 -36.43 -28.76
N ASN A 115 19.44 -36.48 -27.77
CA ASN A 115 19.22 -37.74 -27.03
C ASN A 115 17.78 -38.22 -26.78
N ASN A 116 16.73 -37.54 -27.22
CA ASN A 116 15.36 -38.05 -27.05
C ASN A 116 14.71 -38.46 -28.37
N THR A 117 15.05 -39.66 -28.84
CA THR A 117 14.29 -40.41 -29.84
C THR A 117 13.23 -41.28 -29.16
N SER A 118 12.19 -40.65 -28.66
CA SER A 118 10.92 -41.34 -28.35
C SER A 118 9.84 -40.28 -28.13
N GLY A 119 8.96 -40.15 -29.12
CA GLY A 119 7.78 -39.30 -29.09
C GLY A 119 6.73 -39.83 -28.11
N GLU A 120 7.04 -39.69 -26.83
CA GLU A 120 6.02 -39.54 -25.80
C GLU A 120 5.73 -38.05 -25.69
N LEU A 121 4.48 -37.67 -26.01
CA LEU A 121 3.94 -36.36 -25.67
C LEU A 121 4.16 -36.19 -24.17
N LEU A 122 5.13 -35.35 -23.81
CA LEU A 122 5.45 -35.04 -22.42
C LEU A 122 4.15 -34.58 -21.75
N ASP A 123 3.80 -35.23 -20.64
CA ASP A 123 2.72 -34.82 -19.73
C ASP A 123 2.68 -33.29 -19.58
N ASP A 124 1.47 -32.72 -19.46
CA ASP A 124 1.15 -31.32 -19.17
C ASP A 124 1.98 -30.76 -17.99
N LYS A 125 3.25 -30.47 -18.24
CA LYS A 125 4.15 -29.92 -17.23
C LYS A 125 3.97 -28.42 -17.24
N GLU A 126 2.85 -27.98 -16.68
CA GLU A 126 2.57 -26.56 -16.48
C GLU A 126 3.68 -25.94 -15.62
N ILE A 127 4.47 -25.07 -16.24
CA ILE A 127 5.57 -24.37 -15.59
C ILE A 127 5.11 -23.04 -15.00
N PHE A 128 5.70 -22.63 -13.90
CA PHE A 128 5.47 -21.28 -13.38
C PHE A 128 6.19 -20.25 -14.25
N VAL A 129 5.51 -19.15 -14.56
CA VAL A 129 6.06 -18.02 -15.31
C VAL A 129 5.80 -16.68 -14.60
N ALA A 130 6.68 -15.72 -14.86
CA ALA A 130 6.48 -14.31 -14.57
C ALA A 130 6.02 -13.59 -15.85
N VAL A 131 4.96 -12.80 -15.73
CA VAL A 131 4.36 -12.03 -16.82
C VAL A 131 4.61 -10.54 -16.54
N ARG A 132 5.42 -9.89 -17.38
CA ARG A 132 5.93 -8.54 -17.11
C ARG A 132 5.62 -7.56 -18.25
N PRO A 133 5.27 -6.31 -17.91
CA PRO A 133 4.99 -5.27 -18.90
C PRO A 133 6.27 -4.71 -19.51
N SER A 134 6.28 -4.59 -20.84
CA SER A 134 7.28 -3.89 -21.64
C SER A 134 6.59 -2.82 -22.50
N PRO A 135 6.33 -1.62 -21.95
CA PRO A 135 5.59 -0.57 -22.63
C PRO A 135 6.33 -0.09 -23.89
N VAL A 136 5.55 0.25 -24.91
CA VAL A 136 6.01 0.73 -26.22
C VAL A 136 5.32 2.06 -26.49
N CYS A 137 6.13 3.10 -26.62
CA CYS A 137 5.72 4.41 -27.11
C CYS A 137 6.74 4.87 -28.17
N PRO A 138 6.35 5.03 -29.45
CA PRO A 138 7.27 5.47 -30.50
C PRO A 138 7.92 6.83 -30.22
N LYS A 139 7.20 7.71 -29.49
CA LYS A 139 7.70 9.04 -29.10
C LYS A 139 8.71 8.97 -27.94
N LEU A 140 8.60 7.96 -27.07
CA LEU A 140 9.40 7.80 -25.85
C LEU A 140 10.17 6.47 -25.87
N ILE A 141 10.78 6.15 -27.01
CA ILE A 141 11.37 4.81 -27.23
C ILE A 141 12.53 4.48 -26.27
N ASN A 142 13.14 5.50 -25.69
CA ASN A 142 14.28 5.43 -24.77
C ASN A 142 13.92 5.56 -23.29
N GLU A 143 12.66 5.78 -22.95
CA GLU A 143 12.26 6.01 -21.56
C GLU A 143 11.85 4.71 -20.88
N THR A 144 12.20 4.59 -19.60
CA THR A 144 11.81 3.47 -18.76
C THR A 144 10.67 3.90 -17.84
N PHE A 145 9.46 3.39 -18.08
CA PHE A 145 8.29 3.58 -17.21
C PHE A 145 8.39 2.69 -15.97
N ALA A 146 9.36 2.96 -15.10
CA ALA A 146 9.60 2.19 -13.88
C ALA A 146 8.47 2.41 -12.85
N GLY A 147 7.90 1.34 -12.31
CA GLY A 147 6.89 1.40 -11.25
C GLY A 147 5.50 1.91 -11.66
N VAL A 148 5.25 2.11 -12.96
CA VAL A 148 3.96 2.58 -13.51
C VAL A 148 3.02 1.42 -13.86
N HIS A 149 3.58 0.26 -14.17
CA HIS A 149 2.87 -0.90 -14.70
C HIS A 149 3.01 -2.14 -13.81
N VAL A 150 2.01 -3.01 -13.84
CA VAL A 150 1.88 -4.18 -12.96
C VAL A 150 2.52 -5.41 -13.61
N ALA A 151 3.31 -6.15 -12.82
CA ALA A 151 3.88 -7.44 -13.19
C ALA A 151 3.29 -8.54 -12.31
N PHE A 152 3.15 -9.74 -12.87
CA PHE A 152 2.59 -10.90 -12.19
C PHE A 152 3.64 -12.00 -12.08
N THR A 153 3.69 -12.68 -10.93
CA THR A 153 4.64 -13.75 -10.64
C THR A 153 3.92 -15.03 -10.24
N ASN A 154 4.61 -16.16 -10.41
CA ASN A 154 4.07 -17.49 -10.15
C ASN A 154 2.75 -17.81 -10.87
N ILE A 155 2.63 -17.36 -12.11
CA ILE A 155 1.48 -17.69 -12.97
C ILE A 155 1.64 -19.10 -13.50
N LYS A 156 0.60 -19.93 -13.42
CA LYS A 156 0.62 -21.31 -13.89
C LYS A 156 -0.62 -21.67 -14.70
N GLY A 157 -0.39 -22.37 -15.80
CA GLY A 157 -1.46 -22.82 -16.69
C GLY A 157 -1.90 -21.75 -17.68
N SER A 158 -2.61 -22.19 -18.72
CA SER A 158 -2.98 -21.35 -19.84
C SER A 158 -3.96 -20.23 -19.47
N GLU A 159 -4.89 -20.49 -18.54
CA GLU A 159 -5.93 -19.51 -18.22
C GLU A 159 -5.37 -18.34 -17.40
N GLU A 160 -4.61 -18.63 -16.33
CA GLU A 160 -3.95 -17.59 -15.54
C GLU A 160 -2.96 -16.77 -16.40
N LEU A 161 -2.27 -17.41 -17.35
CA LEU A 161 -1.38 -16.72 -18.29
C LEU A 161 -2.14 -15.69 -19.13
N ILE A 162 -3.27 -16.06 -19.72
CA ILE A 162 -4.06 -15.14 -20.55
C ILE A 162 -4.58 -13.96 -19.71
N GLN A 163 -5.04 -14.22 -18.48
CA GLN A 163 -5.48 -13.15 -17.60
C GLN A 163 -4.33 -12.23 -17.18
N ALA A 164 -3.15 -12.77 -16.88
CA ALA A 164 -1.98 -11.96 -16.55
C ALA A 164 -1.51 -11.09 -17.73
N VAL A 165 -1.57 -11.61 -18.97
CA VAL A 165 -1.29 -10.83 -20.20
C VAL A 165 -2.27 -9.67 -20.34
N LYS A 166 -3.57 -9.93 -20.16
CA LYS A 166 -4.60 -8.87 -20.17
C LYS A 166 -4.40 -7.88 -19.03
N GLY A 167 -3.96 -8.33 -17.85
CA GLY A 167 -3.59 -7.47 -16.72
C GLY A 167 -2.44 -6.51 -17.07
N CYS A 168 -1.41 -6.99 -17.78
CA CYS A 168 -0.34 -6.13 -18.27
C CYS A 168 -0.87 -5.09 -19.27
N TRP A 169 -1.75 -5.47 -20.19
CA TRP A 169 -2.40 -4.52 -21.12
C TRP A 169 -3.29 -3.50 -20.39
N ALA A 170 -4.09 -3.95 -19.41
CA ALA A 170 -4.93 -3.08 -18.59
C ALA A 170 -4.08 -2.07 -17.81
N SER A 171 -2.88 -2.45 -17.38
CA SER A 171 -1.95 -1.56 -16.68
C SER A 171 -1.42 -0.39 -17.52
N LEU A 172 -1.69 -0.34 -18.84
CA LEU A 172 -1.50 0.88 -19.63
C LEU A 172 -2.43 2.02 -19.18
N PHE A 173 -3.51 1.71 -18.47
CA PHE A 173 -4.58 2.64 -18.13
C PHE A 173 -4.74 2.78 -16.62
N THR A 174 -3.66 2.64 -15.85
CA THR A 174 -3.68 3.03 -14.43
C THR A 174 -3.85 4.54 -14.31
N SER A 175 -4.44 5.01 -13.22
CA SER A 175 -4.60 6.46 -12.98
C SER A 175 -3.25 7.19 -13.06
N ILE A 176 -2.19 6.60 -12.52
CA ILE A 176 -0.81 7.09 -12.60
C ILE A 176 -0.34 7.17 -14.06
N ALA A 177 -0.53 6.10 -14.86
CA ALA A 177 -0.15 6.10 -16.27
C ALA A 177 -0.92 7.12 -17.10
N LEU A 178 -2.20 7.33 -16.80
CA LEU A 178 -3.02 8.35 -17.45
C LEU A 178 -2.54 9.75 -17.07
N LYS A 179 -2.39 10.07 -15.78
CA LYS A 179 -1.88 11.37 -15.33
C LYS A 179 -0.55 11.74 -16.00
N TYR A 180 0.40 10.80 -16.02
CA TYR A 180 1.68 11.01 -16.70
C TYR A 180 1.51 11.40 -18.19
N ARG A 181 0.59 10.75 -18.89
CA ARG A 181 0.27 11.05 -20.30
C ARG A 181 -0.48 12.39 -20.46
N LEU A 182 -1.37 12.73 -19.53
CA LEU A 182 -2.05 14.03 -19.48
C LEU A 182 -1.05 15.18 -19.32
N ASP A 183 -0.09 15.02 -18.40
CA ASP A 183 0.95 16.01 -18.12
C ASP A 183 1.86 16.21 -19.34
N ALA A 184 2.14 15.12 -20.07
CA ALA A 184 2.85 15.16 -21.35
C ALA A 184 1.99 15.71 -22.52
N GLY A 185 0.70 15.96 -22.30
CA GLY A 185 -0.25 16.44 -23.31
C GLY A 185 -0.60 15.42 -24.40
N ASP A 186 -0.41 14.12 -24.13
CA ASP A 186 -0.53 13.05 -25.12
C ASP A 186 -1.26 11.82 -24.58
N LEU A 187 -2.60 11.87 -24.65
CA LEU A 187 -3.50 10.75 -24.36
C LEU A 187 -3.77 9.85 -25.58
N ASN A 188 -3.07 10.06 -26.70
CA ASN A 188 -3.40 9.36 -27.94
C ASN A 188 -3.16 7.85 -27.83
N CYS A 189 -4.23 7.06 -27.87
CA CYS A 189 -4.15 5.63 -27.66
C CYS A 189 -3.38 4.88 -28.78
N ASP A 190 -3.26 5.44 -29.98
CA ASP A 190 -2.48 4.81 -31.06
C ASP A 190 -0.96 4.85 -30.82
N ASP A 191 -0.50 5.77 -29.96
CA ASP A 191 0.93 5.95 -29.66
C ASP A 191 1.40 5.11 -28.46
N TYR A 192 0.48 4.53 -27.68
CA TYR A 192 0.82 3.74 -26.49
C TYR A 192 0.33 2.31 -26.62
N SER A 193 1.27 1.37 -26.57
CA SER A 193 1.00 -0.06 -26.58
C SER A 193 1.88 -0.78 -25.57
N MET A 194 1.61 -2.06 -25.35
CA MET A 194 2.30 -2.86 -24.34
C MET A 194 2.69 -4.21 -24.94
N ALA A 195 3.99 -4.43 -25.06
CA ALA A 195 4.52 -5.78 -25.21
C ALA A 195 4.53 -6.45 -23.84
N VAL A 196 4.43 -7.78 -23.84
CA VAL A 196 4.37 -8.58 -22.60
C VAL A 196 5.47 -9.63 -22.64
N ILE A 197 6.31 -9.61 -21.62
CA ILE A 197 7.38 -10.60 -21.41
C ILE A 197 6.78 -11.75 -20.61
N VAL A 198 6.87 -12.97 -21.11
CA VAL A 198 6.53 -14.20 -20.41
C VAL A 198 7.82 -14.97 -20.17
N GLN A 199 8.29 -15.00 -18.93
CA GLN A 199 9.58 -15.56 -18.55
C GLN A 199 9.37 -16.73 -17.58
N LYS A 200 10.14 -17.82 -17.73
CA LYS A 200 10.20 -18.91 -16.75
C LYS A 200 10.47 -18.37 -15.36
N MET A 201 9.61 -18.71 -14.41
CA MET A 201 9.77 -18.32 -13.02
C MET A 201 10.88 -19.16 -12.39
N VAL A 202 11.79 -18.51 -11.69
CA VAL A 202 12.86 -19.14 -10.92
C VAL A 202 12.43 -19.18 -9.47
N ASP A 203 12.58 -20.34 -8.81
CA ASP A 203 12.26 -20.45 -7.38
C ASP A 203 13.42 -19.86 -6.56
N GLY A 204 13.36 -18.56 -6.36
CA GLY A 204 14.45 -17.81 -5.75
C GLY A 204 14.62 -18.12 -4.27
N GLU A 205 15.74 -18.75 -3.89
CA GLU A 205 16.10 -18.91 -2.47
C GLU A 205 16.52 -17.56 -1.87
N VAL A 206 17.28 -16.80 -2.65
CA VAL A 206 17.72 -15.44 -2.37
C VAL A 206 17.58 -14.62 -3.65
N SER A 207 17.02 -13.42 -3.52
CA SER A 207 16.91 -12.47 -4.62
C SER A 207 17.45 -11.11 -4.23
N GLY A 208 17.75 -10.30 -5.23
CA GLY A 208 18.34 -9.00 -4.97
C GLY A 208 18.42 -8.11 -6.19
N LYS A 209 19.00 -6.94 -5.93
CA LYS A 209 19.32 -5.96 -6.96
C LYS A 209 20.77 -5.55 -6.81
N THR A 210 21.48 -5.50 -7.92
CA THR A 210 22.86 -5.05 -7.97
C THR A 210 22.94 -3.77 -8.77
N PHE A 211 23.57 -2.75 -8.20
CA PHE A 211 23.85 -1.48 -8.83
C PHE A 211 25.32 -1.42 -9.20
N GLY A 212 25.60 -1.23 -10.50
CA GLY A 212 26.94 -1.09 -11.03
C GLY A 212 27.66 0.18 -10.59
N ILE A 213 27.05 1.05 -9.78
CA ILE A 213 27.71 2.16 -9.10
C ILE A 213 27.29 2.15 -7.64
N ASN A 214 28.15 2.62 -6.75
CA ASN A 214 27.75 2.86 -5.37
C ASN A 214 26.94 4.17 -5.33
N LEU A 215 25.64 4.05 -5.06
CA LEU A 215 24.70 5.19 -5.06
C LEU A 215 24.97 6.18 -3.91
N ILE A 216 25.54 5.72 -2.79
CA ILE A 216 25.75 6.54 -1.59
C ILE A 216 26.92 7.52 -1.80
N ASN A 217 28.05 7.02 -2.31
CA ASN A 217 29.25 7.84 -2.52
C ASN A 217 29.49 8.19 -4.00
N LYS A 218 28.61 7.75 -4.90
CA LYS A 218 28.67 7.95 -6.36
C LYS A 218 29.95 7.41 -7.01
N SER A 219 30.59 6.41 -6.39
CA SER A 219 31.80 5.79 -6.94
C SER A 219 31.44 4.79 -8.04
N SER A 220 32.05 4.96 -9.21
CA SER A 220 32.00 4.00 -10.33
C SER A 220 32.85 2.76 -10.11
N ASP A 221 33.80 2.82 -9.17
CA ASP A 221 34.74 1.75 -8.86
C ASP A 221 34.16 0.78 -7.83
N GLN A 222 33.01 1.12 -7.25
CA GLN A 222 32.28 0.29 -6.30
C GLN A 222 30.92 -0.12 -6.84
N CYS A 223 30.50 -1.31 -6.44
CA CYS A 223 29.21 -1.91 -6.73
C CYS A 223 28.41 -2.02 -5.43
N LEU A 224 27.11 -1.75 -5.48
CA LEU A 224 26.19 -1.97 -4.35
C LEU A 224 25.32 -3.18 -4.65
N VAL A 225 25.37 -4.19 -3.78
CA VAL A 225 24.52 -5.39 -3.87
C VAL A 225 23.53 -5.37 -2.72
N ALA A 226 22.23 -5.41 -3.05
CA ALA A 226 21.14 -5.56 -2.10
C ALA A 226 20.56 -6.97 -2.18
N ALA A 227 20.38 -7.65 -1.06
CA ALA A 227 19.87 -9.03 -1.02
C ALA A 227 18.77 -9.24 0.03
N VAL A 228 17.77 -10.07 -0.30
CA VAL A 228 16.71 -10.56 0.60
C VAL A 228 16.50 -12.05 0.44
N TYR A 229 15.96 -12.70 1.47
CA TYR A 229 15.50 -14.08 1.36
C TYR A 229 14.23 -14.18 0.51
N GLY A 230 14.19 -15.21 -0.34
CA GLY A 230 13.06 -15.47 -1.22
C GLY A 230 13.05 -14.61 -2.48
N LEU A 231 11.86 -14.34 -3.00
CA LEU A 231 11.58 -13.55 -4.18
C LEU A 231 11.80 -12.04 -3.96
N GLY A 232 12.20 -11.35 -5.03
CA GLY A 232 12.49 -9.91 -5.03
C GLY A 232 11.29 -9.00 -4.69
N GLU A 233 10.06 -9.51 -4.64
CA GLU A 233 8.89 -8.74 -4.17
C GLU A 233 9.05 -8.22 -2.73
N GLY A 234 9.85 -8.88 -1.88
CA GLY A 234 10.06 -8.44 -0.50
C GLY A 234 10.65 -7.04 -0.41
N ILE A 235 11.57 -6.71 -1.32
CA ILE A 235 12.18 -5.38 -1.47
C ILE A 235 11.13 -4.39 -2.00
N LYS A 236 10.36 -4.79 -3.02
CA LYS A 236 9.36 -3.92 -3.69
C LYS A 236 8.21 -3.53 -2.75
N GLN A 237 7.83 -4.41 -1.83
CA GLN A 237 6.72 -4.19 -0.88
C GLN A 237 7.16 -3.59 0.47
N LYS A 238 8.46 -3.28 0.65
CA LYS A 238 9.04 -2.84 1.94
C LYS A 238 8.74 -3.80 3.10
N LYS A 239 8.58 -5.10 2.82
CA LYS A 239 8.30 -6.12 3.83
C LYS A 239 9.56 -6.70 4.46
N SER A 240 10.71 -6.50 3.84
CA SER A 240 11.99 -7.05 4.28
C SER A 240 13.12 -6.07 3.96
N ASP A 241 13.89 -5.68 4.97
CA ASP A 241 15.05 -4.81 4.80
C ASP A 241 16.23 -5.61 4.24
N PRO A 242 16.76 -5.25 3.05
CA PRO A 242 17.83 -6.01 2.42
C PRO A 242 19.14 -5.91 3.20
N ASP A 243 19.99 -6.93 3.08
CA ASP A 243 21.42 -6.75 3.33
C ASP A 243 22.00 -5.88 2.25
N LEU A 244 22.89 -4.95 2.61
CA LEU A 244 23.61 -4.11 1.68
C LEU A 244 25.11 -4.42 1.74
N TYR A 245 25.70 -4.69 0.59
CA TYR A 245 27.12 -4.96 0.45
C TYR A 245 27.73 -3.94 -0.51
N HIS A 246 28.74 -3.22 -0.05
CA HIS A 246 29.55 -2.32 -0.85
C HIS A 246 30.82 -3.05 -1.24
N ILE A 247 31.03 -3.28 -2.54
CA ILE A 247 32.15 -4.09 -3.03
C ILE A 247 32.99 -3.28 -4.00
N ASP A 248 34.30 -3.37 -3.88
CA ASP A 248 35.24 -2.80 -4.84
C ASP A 248 35.31 -3.68 -6.09
N LYS A 249 35.08 -3.09 -7.27
CA LYS A 249 34.97 -3.82 -8.55
C LYS A 249 36.29 -4.45 -9.03
N HIS A 250 37.42 -3.97 -8.54
CA HIS A 250 38.74 -4.40 -8.99
C HIS A 250 39.26 -5.57 -8.14
N SER A 251 39.23 -5.41 -6.82
CA SER A 251 39.63 -6.42 -5.84
C SER A 251 38.56 -7.49 -5.64
N LEU A 252 37.29 -7.18 -5.91
CA LEU A 252 36.12 -8.01 -5.62
C LEU A 252 35.92 -8.26 -4.12
N GLU A 253 36.49 -7.40 -3.27
CA GLU A 253 36.42 -7.51 -1.81
C GLU A 253 35.36 -6.56 -1.24
N ILE A 254 34.70 -7.02 -0.18
CA ILE A 254 33.68 -6.24 0.52
C ILE A 254 34.38 -5.11 1.27
N VAL A 255 34.03 -3.87 0.91
CA VAL A 255 34.50 -2.65 1.58
C VAL A 255 33.69 -2.39 2.84
N GLU A 256 32.38 -2.55 2.75
CA GLU A 256 31.43 -2.31 3.83
C GLU A 256 30.22 -3.23 3.66
N LYS A 257 29.65 -3.66 4.80
CA LYS A 257 28.39 -4.42 4.80
C LYS A 257 27.47 -3.90 5.89
N ASP A 258 26.20 -3.80 5.55
CA ASP A 258 25.11 -3.48 6.45
C ASP A 258 24.15 -4.68 6.48
N VAL A 259 24.27 -5.49 7.54
CA VAL A 259 23.45 -6.69 7.73
C VAL A 259 22.27 -6.32 8.61
N ARG A 260 21.07 -6.35 8.01
CA ARG A 260 19.81 -5.99 8.67
C ARG A 260 19.09 -7.22 9.18
N ARG A 261 18.40 -7.11 10.32
CA ARG A 261 17.60 -8.23 10.84
C ARG A 261 16.39 -8.47 9.94
N LYS A 262 16.28 -9.68 9.38
CA LYS A 262 15.22 -10.09 8.44
C LYS A 262 14.35 -11.17 9.07
N GLU A 263 13.20 -10.77 9.58
CA GLU A 263 12.25 -11.69 10.22
C GLU A 263 11.48 -12.53 9.18
N PHE A 264 11.30 -12.00 7.97
CA PHE A 264 10.48 -12.60 6.93
C PHE A 264 11.14 -12.57 5.55
N GLY A 265 10.79 -13.56 4.72
CA GLY A 265 11.08 -13.61 3.28
C GLY A 265 9.83 -14.04 2.51
N ILE A 266 9.78 -13.77 1.21
CA ILE A 266 8.64 -14.13 0.34
C ILE A 266 9.03 -15.33 -0.51
N PHE A 267 8.34 -16.46 -0.40
CA PHE A 267 8.66 -17.67 -1.16
C PHE A 267 7.45 -18.14 -1.95
N ARG A 268 7.65 -19.05 -2.90
CA ARG A 268 6.52 -19.75 -3.53
C ARG A 268 5.98 -20.81 -2.57
N GLY A 269 4.70 -20.73 -2.25
CA GLY A 269 3.96 -21.71 -1.46
C GLY A 269 3.67 -22.99 -2.26
N SER A 270 3.16 -24.00 -1.56
CA SER A 270 2.75 -25.28 -2.17
C SER A 270 1.55 -25.15 -3.11
N ASP A 271 0.74 -24.11 -2.92
CA ASP A 271 -0.38 -23.70 -3.79
C ASP A 271 0.12 -22.94 -5.05
N GLY A 272 1.42 -22.70 -5.14
CA GLY A 272 2.05 -21.93 -6.21
C GLY A 272 2.04 -20.42 -5.98
N LYS A 273 1.41 -19.89 -4.91
CA LYS A 273 1.32 -18.42 -4.70
C LYS A 273 2.47 -17.89 -3.84
N ASN A 274 2.58 -16.57 -3.76
CA ASN A 274 3.57 -15.91 -2.90
C ASN A 274 3.16 -16.02 -1.43
N VAL A 275 3.99 -16.64 -0.60
CA VAL A 275 3.78 -16.80 0.84
C VAL A 275 4.89 -16.07 1.60
N THR A 276 4.50 -15.28 2.60
CA THR A 276 5.47 -14.68 3.53
C THR A 276 5.84 -15.73 4.58
N SER A 277 7.10 -16.14 4.62
CA SER A 277 7.60 -17.14 5.56
C SER A 277 8.56 -16.52 6.56
N ILE A 278 8.47 -16.96 7.83
CA ILE A 278 9.39 -16.56 8.89
C ILE A 278 10.77 -17.17 8.64
N ILE A 279 11.80 -16.34 8.66
CA ILE A 279 13.18 -16.79 8.57
C ILE A 279 13.61 -17.36 9.92
N SER A 280 14.26 -18.52 9.91
CA SER A 280 14.77 -19.17 11.14
C SER A 280 15.64 -18.22 11.97
N PRO A 281 15.52 -18.18 13.31
CA PRO A 281 16.24 -17.22 14.16
C PRO A 281 17.73 -17.08 13.87
N ASP A 282 18.42 -18.19 13.61
CA ASP A 282 19.86 -18.22 13.30
C ASP A 282 20.21 -17.49 11.98
N LYS A 283 19.26 -17.40 11.04
CA LYS A 283 19.42 -16.74 9.74
C LYS A 283 18.94 -15.28 9.73
N GLN A 284 18.16 -14.84 10.73
CA GLN A 284 17.55 -13.50 10.72
C GLN A 284 18.59 -12.38 10.78
N SER A 285 19.67 -12.57 11.54
CA SER A 285 20.76 -11.60 11.67
C SER A 285 22.05 -12.07 10.98
N ALA A 286 21.98 -13.17 10.23
CA ALA A 286 23.11 -13.68 9.47
C ALA A 286 23.18 -12.98 8.11
N GLN A 287 24.41 -12.83 7.62
CA GLN A 287 24.69 -12.40 6.26
C GLN A 287 24.03 -13.39 5.27
N ILE A 288 23.22 -12.88 4.35
CA ILE A 288 22.51 -13.72 3.36
C ILE A 288 23.48 -14.33 2.35
N LEU A 289 24.30 -13.50 1.73
CA LEU A 289 25.14 -13.92 0.61
C LEU A 289 26.52 -14.39 1.07
N ASP A 290 27.00 -15.49 0.53
CA ASP A 290 28.40 -15.87 0.69
C ASP A 290 29.33 -15.03 -0.19
N GLU A 291 30.64 -15.10 0.09
CA GLU A 291 31.64 -14.32 -0.66
C GLU A 291 31.73 -14.71 -2.14
N LEU A 292 31.48 -15.97 -2.48
CA LEU A 292 31.57 -16.46 -3.87
C LEU A 292 30.43 -15.90 -4.72
N THR A 293 29.22 -15.83 -4.17
CA THR A 293 28.04 -15.26 -4.80
C THR A 293 28.22 -13.76 -5.01
N ILE A 294 28.71 -13.05 -3.98
CA ILE A 294 29.02 -11.61 -4.09
C ILE A 294 30.05 -11.35 -5.19
N LYS A 295 31.14 -12.13 -5.24
CA LYS A 295 32.16 -12.02 -6.28
C LYS A 295 31.58 -12.27 -7.67
N SER A 296 30.71 -13.25 -7.81
CA SER A 296 30.03 -13.58 -9.07
C SER A 296 29.10 -12.45 -9.53
N LEU A 297 28.34 -11.84 -8.62
CA LEU A 297 27.47 -10.69 -8.92
C LEU A 297 28.27 -9.47 -9.42
N VAL A 298 29.41 -9.18 -8.79
CA VAL A 298 30.29 -8.07 -9.24
C VAL A 298 30.93 -8.39 -10.60
N GLN A 299 31.30 -9.64 -10.85
CA GLN A 299 31.77 -10.06 -12.17
C GLN A 299 30.68 -9.90 -13.25
N PHE A 300 29.42 -10.24 -12.94
CA PHE A 300 28.30 -9.97 -13.84
C PHE A 300 28.11 -8.47 -14.07
N SER A 301 28.18 -7.65 -13.01
CA SER A 301 28.13 -6.19 -13.11
C SER A 301 29.18 -5.65 -14.08
N ASN A 302 30.45 -6.08 -13.94
CA ASN A 302 31.54 -5.69 -14.83
C ASN A 302 31.31 -6.17 -16.29
N LYS A 303 30.79 -7.38 -16.48
CA LYS A 303 30.46 -7.92 -17.81
C LYS A 303 29.32 -7.14 -18.47
N LEU A 304 28.27 -6.84 -17.73
CA LEU A 304 27.12 -6.05 -18.17
C LEU A 304 27.56 -4.63 -18.56
N GLU A 305 28.37 -3.99 -17.73
CA GLU A 305 28.92 -2.67 -18.01
C GLU A 305 29.75 -2.65 -19.29
N LYS A 306 30.59 -3.69 -19.50
CA LYS A 306 31.34 -3.85 -20.74
C LYS A 306 30.44 -4.10 -21.96
N HIS A 307 29.37 -4.87 -21.81
CA HIS A 307 28.43 -5.20 -22.88
C HIS A 307 27.63 -3.98 -23.34
N PHE A 308 27.02 -3.26 -22.39
CA PHE A 308 26.19 -2.09 -22.69
C PHE A 308 26.97 -0.77 -22.79
N GLY A 309 28.26 -0.77 -22.43
CA GLY A 309 29.11 0.42 -22.45
C GLY A 309 28.80 1.45 -21.36
N ALA A 310 27.98 1.10 -20.37
CA ALA A 310 27.58 1.94 -19.24
C ALA A 310 27.25 1.05 -18.04
N ALA A 311 27.44 1.58 -16.82
CA ALA A 311 27.06 0.89 -15.59
C ALA A 311 25.59 0.45 -15.67
N GLN A 312 25.29 -0.73 -15.13
CA GLN A 312 23.94 -1.30 -15.15
C GLN A 312 23.43 -1.52 -13.73
N GLU A 313 22.12 -1.37 -13.56
CA GLU A 313 21.39 -1.97 -12.45
C GLU A 313 20.73 -3.25 -12.95
N PHE A 314 20.80 -4.35 -12.19
CA PHE A 314 20.14 -5.58 -12.59
C PHE A 314 19.51 -6.31 -11.40
N GLU A 315 18.34 -6.89 -11.64
CA GLU A 315 17.67 -7.79 -10.69
C GLU A 315 18.13 -9.22 -10.94
N TRP A 316 18.37 -9.95 -9.86
CA TRP A 316 18.85 -11.31 -9.90
C TRP A 316 18.19 -12.15 -8.82
N THR A 317 18.24 -13.45 -9.02
CA THR A 317 17.82 -14.44 -8.03
C THR A 317 18.74 -15.65 -8.09
N THR A 318 18.68 -16.50 -7.09
CA THR A 318 19.49 -17.72 -6.99
C THR A 318 18.61 -18.94 -6.93
N GLU A 319 18.95 -19.96 -7.71
CA GLU A 319 18.31 -21.27 -7.70
C GLU A 319 19.41 -22.32 -7.80
N ASN A 320 19.46 -23.24 -6.83
CA ASN A 320 20.53 -24.25 -6.72
C ASN A 320 21.94 -23.63 -6.75
N ASP A 321 22.17 -22.57 -5.98
CA ASP A 321 23.43 -21.80 -5.93
C ASP A 321 23.84 -21.10 -7.26
N GLU A 322 23.00 -21.13 -8.29
CA GLU A 322 23.25 -20.44 -9.55
C GLU A 322 22.51 -19.10 -9.63
N ILE A 323 23.24 -18.04 -9.99
CA ILE A 323 22.64 -16.72 -10.23
C ILE A 323 21.91 -16.72 -11.56
N LYS A 324 20.65 -16.30 -11.54
CA LYS A 324 19.84 -15.98 -12.73
C LYS A 324 19.57 -14.48 -12.78
N ILE A 325 19.79 -13.87 -13.95
CA ILE A 325 19.52 -12.44 -14.19
C ILE A 325 18.09 -12.30 -14.72
N LEU A 326 17.28 -11.49 -14.05
CA LEU A 326 15.86 -11.32 -14.34
C LEU A 326 15.57 -10.12 -15.23
N GLN A 327 16.29 -9.01 -15.00
CA GLN A 327 16.22 -7.78 -15.81
C GLN A 327 17.44 -6.88 -15.58
N SER A 328 17.72 -5.99 -16.53
CA SER A 328 18.80 -5.00 -16.44
C SER A 328 18.37 -3.64 -17.01
N ASN A 329 18.73 -2.55 -16.34
CA ASN A 329 18.58 -1.18 -16.83
C ASN A 329 19.91 -0.44 -16.80
N SER A 330 20.05 0.54 -17.70
CA SER A 330 21.26 1.35 -17.75
C SER A 330 21.23 2.36 -16.62
N MET A 331 22.38 2.59 -16.01
CA MET A 331 22.61 3.68 -15.07
C MET A 331 23.39 4.74 -15.84
N GLU A 332 22.77 5.87 -16.16
CA GLU A 332 23.52 6.97 -16.78
C GLU A 332 24.29 7.77 -15.72
N PRO A 333 25.61 7.95 -15.87
CA PRO A 333 26.33 8.97 -15.12
C PRO A 333 25.89 10.36 -15.64
N GLU A 334 25.16 11.12 -14.82
CA GLU A 334 24.95 12.58 -14.94
C GLU A 334 24.04 13.19 -16.04
N LYS A 335 23.10 12.47 -16.67
CA LYS A 335 22.12 13.13 -17.59
C LYS A 335 20.65 13.08 -17.22
N GLU A 336 20.17 12.13 -16.42
CA GLU A 336 18.76 12.15 -15.97
C GLU A 336 18.49 13.21 -14.91
N ILE A 337 19.43 13.43 -13.98
CA ILE A 337 19.27 14.47 -12.94
C ILE A 337 19.27 15.89 -13.55
N LYS A 338 19.95 16.13 -14.67
CA LYS A 338 19.99 17.47 -15.29
C LYS A 338 18.88 17.71 -16.30
N LYS A 339 18.19 16.71 -16.86
CA LYS A 339 17.10 16.98 -17.81
C LYS A 339 15.78 17.28 -17.11
N GLU A 340 15.48 16.60 -15.99
CA GLU A 340 14.36 16.97 -15.11
C GLU A 340 14.63 18.31 -14.40
N ILE A 341 15.86 18.57 -13.94
CA ILE A 341 16.18 19.81 -13.22
C ILE A 341 16.44 21.01 -14.16
N SER A 342 16.87 20.83 -15.43
CA SER A 342 17.17 21.98 -16.31
C SER A 342 16.02 22.43 -17.22
N SER A 343 14.97 21.63 -17.44
CA SER A 343 13.73 22.13 -18.05
C SER A 343 12.89 22.93 -17.05
N GLU A 344 12.87 22.56 -15.78
CA GLU A 344 12.16 23.32 -14.74
C GLU A 344 12.91 24.59 -14.30
N ILE A 345 14.24 24.63 -14.39
CA ILE A 345 15.02 25.83 -14.04
C ILE A 345 15.08 26.86 -15.19
N LYS A 346 14.98 26.48 -16.46
CA LYS A 346 15.06 27.45 -17.58
C LYS A 346 13.81 28.29 -17.81
N GLU A 347 12.64 27.89 -17.31
CA GLU A 347 11.46 28.76 -17.35
C GLU A 347 11.35 29.72 -16.15
N VAL A 348 12.21 29.59 -15.13
CA VAL A 348 12.18 30.47 -13.95
C VAL A 348 13.38 31.43 -13.88
N THR A 349 14.46 31.22 -14.64
CA THR A 349 15.61 32.16 -14.68
C THR A 349 15.79 32.90 -16.01
N GLU A 350 14.71 33.42 -16.60
CA GLU A 350 14.75 34.70 -17.34
C GLU A 350 13.84 35.70 -16.65
N ASN A 351 14.19 36.07 -15.41
CA ASN A 351 14.06 37.43 -14.90
C ASN A 351 14.92 37.59 -13.63
N SER A 352 16.17 38.03 -13.86
CA SER A 352 16.94 38.93 -13.00
C SER A 352 17.46 38.40 -11.64
N ILE A 353 18.75 38.03 -11.58
CA ILE A 353 19.64 38.50 -10.49
C ILE A 353 21.00 38.88 -11.10
N GLU A 354 21.37 40.17 -10.98
CA GLU A 354 22.76 40.63 -11.07
C GLU A 354 23.42 40.56 -9.67
N GLU A 355 24.47 39.73 -9.61
CA GLU A 355 25.73 39.76 -8.83
C GLU A 355 25.90 40.59 -7.55
N LYS A 356 26.54 39.98 -6.52
CA LYS A 356 27.94 40.24 -6.05
C LYS A 356 28.29 39.50 -4.73
N GLU A 357 29.30 38.61 -4.75
CA GLU A 357 30.67 38.75 -4.14
C GLU A 357 30.73 38.78 -2.58
N THR A 358 31.33 37.83 -1.83
CA THR A 358 32.78 37.51 -1.70
C THR A 358 33.02 36.37 -0.64
N LYS A 359 34.22 35.75 -0.69
CA LYS A 359 34.78 34.58 0.06
C LYS A 359 35.40 34.93 1.47
N PRO A 360 36.25 34.09 2.13
CA PRO A 360 36.07 32.75 2.76
C PRO A 360 36.72 32.63 4.18
N VAL A 361 36.33 31.68 5.05
CA VAL A 361 37.20 31.20 6.17
C VAL A 361 36.89 29.74 6.61
N ILE A 362 37.89 28.85 6.43
CA ILE A 362 38.50 27.81 7.32
C ILE A 362 37.61 27.19 8.44
N ALA A 363 37.67 25.92 8.87
CA ALA A 363 38.02 24.57 8.42
C ALA A 363 37.82 23.66 9.67
N VAL A 364 37.53 22.36 9.45
CA VAL A 364 37.58 21.23 10.42
C VAL A 364 36.47 21.25 11.50
N GLY A 365 35.62 20.24 11.67
CA GLY A 365 35.51 18.92 11.09
C GLY A 365 34.33 18.16 11.72
N GLU A 366 34.08 16.97 11.18
CA GLU A 366 33.18 15.91 11.68
C GLU A 366 31.67 16.18 11.65
N GLU A 367 31.03 15.71 10.58
CA GLU A 367 29.70 15.09 10.61
C GLU A 367 29.48 14.32 9.30
N ARG A 368 29.49 12.99 9.42
CA ARG A 368 29.09 12.02 8.40
C ARG A 368 27.76 11.45 8.83
N GLN A 369 26.95 11.11 7.83
CA GLN A 369 25.67 10.39 7.91
C GLN A 369 24.49 11.24 8.36
N GLU A 370 23.75 11.78 7.38
CA GLU A 370 22.28 11.76 7.32
C GLU A 370 21.81 12.47 6.04
N LYS A 371 22.12 11.87 4.88
CA LYS A 371 21.48 12.17 3.59
C LYS A 371 21.49 10.91 2.73
N ALA A 372 20.64 9.95 3.06
CA ALA A 372 20.37 8.78 2.22
C ALA A 372 18.93 8.24 2.32
N ASN A 373 18.04 8.84 3.13
CA ASN A 373 16.71 8.26 3.39
C ASN A 373 15.52 9.00 2.76
N GLU A 374 15.73 10.09 1.99
CA GLU A 374 14.62 10.88 1.43
C GLU A 374 14.12 10.42 0.03
N GLU A 375 14.72 9.42 -0.61
CA GLU A 375 14.27 8.98 -1.96
C GLU A 375 13.19 7.87 -1.96
N VAL A 376 12.57 7.56 -0.81
CA VAL A 376 11.69 6.39 -0.66
C VAL A 376 10.21 6.74 -0.43
N GLY A 377 9.86 8.04 -0.43
CA GLY A 377 8.52 8.56 -0.13
C GLY A 377 7.49 8.44 -1.27
N GLY A 378 7.90 8.43 -2.54
CA GLY A 378 6.99 8.39 -3.70
C GLY A 378 6.40 7.00 -4.04
N ALA A 379 6.34 6.07 -3.08
CA ALA A 379 6.01 4.67 -3.31
C ALA A 379 4.64 4.22 -2.76
N PHE A 380 3.89 5.08 -2.07
CA PHE A 380 2.66 4.66 -1.37
C PHE A 380 1.34 4.76 -2.16
N GLU A 381 1.31 5.41 -3.34
CA GLU A 381 0.18 5.23 -4.29
C GLU A 381 0.36 4.00 -5.19
N LYS A 382 1.55 3.39 -5.21
CA LYS A 382 1.96 2.39 -6.20
C LYS A 382 1.54 0.94 -5.87
N CYS A 383 0.95 0.70 -4.69
CA CYS A 383 0.58 -0.65 -4.22
C CYS A 383 -0.93 -0.97 -4.32
N VAL A 384 -1.79 0.05 -4.37
CA VAL A 384 -3.27 -0.13 -4.43
C VAL A 384 -3.72 -0.65 -5.80
N VAL A 385 -3.09 -0.19 -6.87
CA VAL A 385 -3.49 -0.50 -8.26
C VAL A 385 -3.20 -1.95 -8.65
N ALA A 386 -2.14 -2.55 -8.10
CA ALA A 386 -1.82 -3.96 -8.34
C ALA A 386 -2.83 -4.91 -7.67
N HIS A 387 -3.33 -4.52 -6.49
CA HIS A 387 -4.33 -5.32 -5.76
C HIS A 387 -5.71 -5.26 -6.44
N GLU A 388 -6.15 -4.10 -6.93
CA GLU A 388 -7.43 -3.97 -7.64
C GLU A 388 -7.45 -4.71 -8.98
N ILE A 389 -6.36 -4.66 -9.75
CA ILE A 389 -6.23 -5.43 -11.01
C ILE A 389 -6.11 -6.93 -10.71
N ALA A 390 -5.36 -7.33 -9.68
CA ALA A 390 -5.28 -8.74 -9.27
C ALA A 390 -6.62 -9.26 -8.70
N GLN A 391 -7.38 -8.43 -7.97
CA GLN A 391 -8.73 -8.74 -7.52
C GLN A 391 -9.68 -8.87 -8.71
N ALA A 392 -9.67 -7.95 -9.67
CA ALA A 392 -10.52 -8.05 -10.87
C ALA A 392 -10.18 -9.29 -11.73
N VAL A 393 -8.90 -9.65 -11.81
CA VAL A 393 -8.44 -10.90 -12.46
C VAL A 393 -8.92 -12.13 -11.68
N ASN A 394 -8.82 -12.13 -10.35
CA ASN A 394 -9.31 -13.23 -9.51
C ASN A 394 -10.85 -13.34 -9.51
N GLU A 395 -11.56 -12.22 -9.53
CA GLU A 395 -13.04 -12.16 -9.64
C GLU A 395 -13.51 -12.74 -10.98
N ASN A 396 -12.80 -12.48 -12.08
CA ASN A 396 -13.11 -13.09 -13.39
C ASN A 396 -12.80 -14.59 -13.45
N LEU A 397 -11.69 -15.04 -12.85
CA LEU A 397 -11.39 -16.46 -12.71
C LEU A 397 -12.52 -17.18 -11.93
N ASN A 398 -13.05 -16.53 -10.89
CA ASN A 398 -14.19 -17.05 -10.13
C ASN A 398 -15.49 -17.07 -10.97
N LEU A 399 -15.77 -16.04 -11.78
CA LEU A 399 -16.98 -15.96 -12.62
C LEU A 399 -16.99 -17.00 -13.76
N GLU A 400 -15.84 -17.33 -14.36
CA GLU A 400 -15.77 -18.39 -15.37
C GLU A 400 -15.83 -19.80 -14.75
N GLN A 401 -15.26 -19.99 -13.55
CA GLN A 401 -15.33 -21.24 -12.79
C GLN A 401 -16.74 -21.50 -12.23
N GLU A 402 -17.48 -20.46 -11.83
CA GLU A 402 -18.88 -20.55 -11.38
C GLU A 402 -19.84 -21.06 -12.47
N SER A 403 -19.46 -20.96 -13.76
CA SER A 403 -20.27 -21.49 -14.87
C SER A 403 -20.11 -23.01 -15.09
N LYS A 404 -19.12 -23.67 -14.44
CA LYS A 404 -18.74 -25.06 -14.73
C LYS A 404 -18.70 -26.03 -13.55
N LEU A 405 -18.86 -25.60 -12.29
CA LEU A 405 -18.77 -26.53 -11.16
C LEU A 405 -19.98 -26.44 -10.20
N ASP A 406 -21.02 -27.21 -10.52
CA ASP A 406 -21.98 -27.68 -9.54
C ASP A 406 -21.31 -28.77 -8.67
N LYS A 407 -21.24 -28.49 -7.35
CA LYS A 407 -20.96 -29.39 -6.20
C LYS A 407 -19.51 -29.60 -5.73
N LEU A 408 -19.36 -29.22 -4.46
CA LEU A 408 -18.58 -29.81 -3.34
C LEU A 408 -17.25 -29.15 -2.91
N ASP A 409 -17.39 -28.30 -1.87
CA ASP A 409 -16.56 -28.06 -0.68
C ASP A 409 -15.05 -28.42 -0.68
N SER A 410 -14.22 -27.40 -0.43
CA SER A 410 -13.45 -27.26 0.82
C SER A 410 -12.74 -25.90 0.86
N VAL A 411 -12.95 -25.14 1.93
CA VAL A 411 -12.30 -23.84 2.19
C VAL A 411 -10.93 -24.11 2.80
N GLU A 412 -9.86 -23.67 2.14
CA GLU A 412 -8.52 -23.60 2.74
C GLU A 412 -8.55 -22.55 3.87
N SER A 413 -8.28 -22.97 5.10
CA SER A 413 -8.14 -22.06 6.23
C SER A 413 -6.80 -21.34 6.14
N GLU A 414 -6.80 -20.05 5.81
CA GLU A 414 -5.65 -19.17 6.05
C GLU A 414 -5.25 -19.26 7.54
N LEU A 415 -3.99 -19.59 7.81
CA LEU A 415 -3.44 -19.62 9.17
C LEU A 415 -3.38 -18.19 9.71
N ILE A 416 -4.15 -17.90 10.77
CA ILE A 416 -4.07 -16.63 11.49
C ILE A 416 -2.70 -16.57 12.18
N PRO A 417 -1.90 -15.50 11.98
CA PRO A 417 -0.65 -15.33 12.71
C PRO A 417 -0.86 -15.50 14.23
N GLU A 418 0.05 -16.18 14.93
CA GLU A 418 -0.09 -16.44 16.38
C GLU A 418 -0.28 -15.18 17.23
N ASN A 419 0.04 -14.01 16.68
CA ASN A 419 -0.07 -12.73 17.34
C ASN A 419 -1.33 -11.92 17.02
N ASP A 420 -2.17 -12.33 16.08
CA ASP A 420 -3.33 -11.55 15.67
C ASP A 420 -4.64 -12.23 16.08
N MET A 421 -5.71 -11.46 16.21
CA MET A 421 -7.07 -11.99 16.39
C MET A 421 -7.92 -11.57 15.19
N GLU A 422 -8.53 -12.54 14.52
CA GLU A 422 -9.45 -12.27 13.41
C GLU A 422 -10.87 -12.16 13.95
N ILE A 423 -11.59 -11.12 13.52
CA ILE A 423 -12.95 -10.82 13.95
C ILE A 423 -13.84 -10.78 12.72
N ILE A 424 -14.89 -11.60 12.71
CA ILE A 424 -15.98 -11.46 11.74
C ILE A 424 -17.20 -10.92 12.48
N TYR A 425 -17.58 -9.70 12.12
CA TYR A 425 -18.70 -9.00 12.74
C TYR A 425 -19.98 -9.24 11.97
N PHE A 426 -21.07 -9.48 12.68
CA PHE A 426 -22.42 -9.68 12.18
C PHE A 426 -23.36 -8.71 12.88
N VAL A 427 -24.27 -8.11 12.14
CA VAL A 427 -25.36 -7.31 12.72
C VAL A 427 -26.52 -8.25 13.01
N HIS A 428 -27.25 -8.01 14.10
CA HIS A 428 -28.49 -8.75 14.37
C HIS A 428 -29.49 -8.65 13.21
N GLY A 429 -30.39 -9.63 13.08
CA GLY A 429 -31.43 -9.62 12.07
C GLY A 429 -32.42 -8.45 12.22
N THR A 430 -33.16 -8.12 11.16
CA THR A 430 -34.16 -7.05 11.16
C THR A 430 -35.18 -7.19 12.30
N THR A 431 -35.45 -6.09 13.02
CA THR A 431 -36.48 -6.02 14.07
C THR A 431 -37.77 -5.36 13.57
N TYR A 432 -38.86 -5.47 14.33
CA TYR A 432 -40.11 -4.75 14.02
C TYR A 432 -39.95 -3.21 14.04
N ASP A 433 -39.01 -2.69 14.81
CA ASP A 433 -38.70 -1.26 14.82
C ASP A 433 -37.92 -0.88 13.55
N ASN A 434 -36.97 -1.72 13.10
CA ASN A 434 -36.24 -1.48 11.85
C ASN A 434 -37.18 -1.45 10.63
N GLU A 435 -38.17 -2.34 10.57
CA GLU A 435 -39.19 -2.34 9.49
C GLU A 435 -40.01 -1.05 9.45
N LYS A 436 -40.11 -0.34 10.58
CA LYS A 436 -40.80 0.94 10.71
C LYS A 436 -39.87 2.14 10.60
N GLY A 437 -38.56 1.94 10.39
CA GLY A 437 -37.56 3.01 10.37
C GLY A 437 -37.29 3.63 11.75
N LEU A 438 -37.51 2.89 12.83
CA LEU A 438 -37.30 3.36 14.20
C LEU A 438 -35.95 2.87 14.76
N MET A 439 -35.30 3.74 15.53
CA MET A 439 -34.00 3.49 16.16
C MET A 439 -34.17 2.86 17.55
N SER A 440 -34.06 1.54 17.66
CA SER A 440 -34.39 0.83 18.91
C SER A 440 -33.46 1.08 20.09
N GLY A 441 -32.23 1.59 19.89
CA GLY A 441 -31.25 1.78 20.99
C GLY A 441 -31.15 0.56 21.91
N HIS A 442 -31.27 0.77 23.22
CA HIS A 442 -31.28 -0.30 24.23
C HIS A 442 -32.67 -0.92 24.48
N ASN A 443 -33.70 -0.50 23.75
CA ASN A 443 -35.05 -1.05 23.88
C ASN A 443 -35.04 -2.57 23.58
N PRO A 444 -35.65 -3.41 24.44
CA PRO A 444 -35.72 -4.85 24.23
C PRO A 444 -36.78 -5.20 23.17
N ILE A 445 -36.47 -4.94 21.90
CA ILE A 445 -37.32 -5.28 20.75
C ILE A 445 -37.00 -6.69 20.23
N GLU A 446 -38.02 -7.35 19.66
CA GLU A 446 -37.91 -8.66 19.04
C GLU A 446 -37.51 -8.58 17.56
N LEU A 447 -36.94 -9.66 17.04
CA LEU A 447 -36.73 -9.84 15.60
C LEU A 447 -38.08 -9.91 14.88
N SER A 448 -38.15 -9.34 13.68
CA SER A 448 -39.29 -9.56 12.79
C SER A 448 -39.20 -10.95 12.13
N GLU A 449 -40.24 -11.34 11.39
CA GLU A 449 -40.19 -12.58 10.59
C GLU A 449 -39.01 -12.58 9.61
N LEU A 450 -38.71 -11.43 9.00
CA LEU A 450 -37.56 -11.25 8.13
C LEU A 450 -36.24 -11.41 8.89
N GLY A 451 -36.11 -10.83 10.09
CA GLY A 451 -34.90 -10.98 10.91
C GLY A 451 -34.64 -12.41 11.37
N ILE A 452 -35.70 -13.17 11.65
CA ILE A 452 -35.60 -14.61 11.96
C ILE A 452 -35.11 -15.38 10.73
N GLN A 453 -35.65 -15.08 9.54
CA GLN A 453 -35.18 -15.70 8.29
C GLN A 453 -33.71 -15.38 8.01
N GLN A 454 -33.31 -14.11 8.10
CA GLN A 454 -31.91 -13.69 7.92
C GLN A 454 -30.95 -14.42 8.87
N SER A 455 -31.33 -14.54 10.15
CA SER A 455 -30.49 -15.22 11.16
C SER A 455 -30.32 -16.71 10.88
N ASN A 456 -31.36 -17.36 10.33
CA ASN A 456 -31.28 -18.77 9.92
C ASN A 456 -30.50 -18.94 8.61
N GLU A 457 -30.67 -18.03 7.65
CA GLU A 457 -29.96 -18.07 6.36
C GLU A 457 -28.47 -17.81 6.49
N LEU A 458 -28.02 -17.11 7.54
CA LEU A 458 -26.59 -16.88 7.78
C LEU A 458 -25.79 -18.19 7.79
N ARG A 459 -26.40 -19.28 8.27
CA ARG A 459 -25.83 -20.63 8.28
C ARG A 459 -25.45 -21.14 6.89
N ASN A 460 -26.19 -20.73 5.86
CA ASN A 460 -25.98 -21.19 4.48
C ASN A 460 -24.99 -20.32 3.72
N LYS A 461 -24.68 -19.13 4.25
CA LYS A 461 -23.85 -18.12 3.56
C LYS A 461 -22.44 -18.00 4.14
N THR A 462 -22.24 -18.53 5.35
CA THR A 462 -20.95 -18.50 6.03
C THR A 462 -20.68 -19.86 6.65
N ASP A 463 -19.49 -20.41 6.45
CA ASP A 463 -19.07 -21.59 7.20
C ASP A 463 -18.88 -21.21 8.68
N LEU A 464 -19.83 -21.59 9.53
CA LEU A 464 -19.81 -21.24 10.95
C LEU A 464 -18.92 -22.17 11.78
N THR A 465 -18.30 -23.20 11.18
CA THR A 465 -17.36 -24.10 11.87
C THR A 465 -15.99 -23.47 12.11
N ILE A 466 -15.69 -22.36 11.41
CA ILE A 466 -14.40 -21.67 11.45
C ILE A 466 -14.15 -20.84 12.72
N PHE A 467 -15.17 -20.66 13.57
CA PHE A 467 -15.09 -19.76 14.72
C PHE A 467 -14.72 -20.49 16.01
N ASP A 468 -13.70 -19.99 16.70
CA ASP A 468 -13.29 -20.49 18.00
C ASP A 468 -14.20 -20.00 19.14
N ALA A 469 -14.78 -18.81 18.98
CA ALA A 469 -15.69 -18.21 19.95
C ALA A 469 -16.69 -17.27 19.27
N VAL A 470 -17.90 -17.18 19.82
CA VAL A 470 -18.91 -16.20 19.44
C VAL A 470 -19.12 -15.25 20.61
N PHE A 471 -19.11 -13.94 20.35
CA PHE A 471 -19.51 -12.91 21.29
C PHE A 471 -20.78 -12.23 20.80
N CYS A 472 -21.68 -11.85 21.70
CA CYS A 472 -22.83 -11.04 21.31
C CYS A 472 -23.25 -10.06 22.40
N SER A 473 -23.93 -9.00 21.98
CA SER A 473 -24.63 -8.10 22.89
C SER A 473 -25.71 -8.85 23.68
N ASP A 474 -25.94 -8.42 24.92
CA ASP A 474 -27.00 -8.94 25.79
C ASP A 474 -28.42 -8.43 25.43
N LEU A 475 -28.55 -7.54 24.45
CA LEU A 475 -29.87 -7.13 23.95
C LEU A 475 -30.54 -8.29 23.22
N LYS A 476 -31.83 -8.51 23.51
CA LYS A 476 -32.62 -9.66 23.07
C LYS A 476 -32.46 -9.99 21.58
N ARG A 477 -32.56 -8.99 20.69
CA ARG A 477 -32.40 -9.16 19.24
C ARG A 477 -31.04 -9.74 18.82
N ALA A 478 -29.95 -9.34 19.48
CA ALA A 478 -28.61 -9.84 19.19
C ALA A 478 -28.43 -11.27 19.74
N VAL A 479 -28.91 -11.53 20.96
CA VAL A 479 -28.91 -12.86 21.56
C VAL A 479 -29.73 -13.85 20.71
N ASP A 480 -30.93 -13.46 20.28
CA ASP A 480 -31.80 -14.32 19.47
C ASP A 480 -31.17 -14.57 18.09
N SER A 481 -30.59 -13.55 17.46
CA SER A 481 -29.87 -13.71 16.18
C SER A 481 -28.69 -14.66 16.32
N ALA A 482 -27.86 -14.50 17.35
CA ALA A 482 -26.72 -15.38 17.60
C ALA A 482 -27.16 -16.82 17.90
N LYS A 483 -28.21 -17.00 18.70
CA LYS A 483 -28.75 -18.34 18.97
C LYS A 483 -29.31 -19.00 17.72
N LEU A 484 -30.04 -18.26 16.89
CA LEU A 484 -30.56 -18.78 15.63
C LEU A 484 -29.43 -19.10 14.65
N ALA A 485 -28.42 -18.25 14.51
CA ALA A 485 -27.31 -18.50 13.61
C ALA A 485 -26.43 -19.69 14.05
N PHE A 486 -26.04 -19.74 15.33
CA PHE A 486 -25.00 -20.66 15.81
C PHE A 486 -25.54 -21.92 16.54
N ALA A 487 -26.85 -22.14 16.57
CA ALA A 487 -27.49 -23.24 17.34
C ALA A 487 -26.85 -24.62 17.12
N ASP A 488 -26.46 -24.92 15.88
CA ASP A 488 -26.05 -26.27 15.46
C ASP A 488 -24.54 -26.52 15.62
N PHE A 489 -23.75 -25.50 15.94
CA PHE A 489 -22.28 -25.56 15.85
C PHE A 489 -21.58 -25.89 17.17
N ASN A 490 -22.31 -26.11 18.27
CA ASN A 490 -21.75 -26.36 19.61
C ASN A 490 -20.67 -25.34 20.04
N ILE A 491 -20.77 -24.09 19.56
CA ILE A 491 -19.89 -22.99 19.92
C ILE A 491 -20.52 -22.22 21.08
N LYS A 492 -19.71 -21.89 22.09
CA LYS A 492 -20.17 -21.08 23.22
C LYS A 492 -20.42 -19.64 22.78
N ILE A 493 -21.65 -19.17 22.94
CA ILE A 493 -22.02 -17.77 22.77
C ILE A 493 -21.74 -17.03 24.08
N ASN A 494 -20.76 -16.13 24.06
CA ASN A 494 -20.37 -15.29 25.20
C ASN A 494 -21.12 -13.95 25.11
N ILE A 495 -21.95 -13.67 26.11
CA ILE A 495 -22.74 -12.44 26.16
C ILE A 495 -21.91 -11.35 26.84
N ASP A 496 -21.73 -10.20 26.18
CA ASP A 496 -20.99 -9.05 26.71
C ASP A 496 -21.82 -7.75 26.57
N PRO A 497 -22.20 -7.09 27.69
CA PRO A 497 -22.96 -5.83 27.66
C PRO A 497 -22.22 -4.66 27.00
N ARG A 498 -20.89 -4.70 26.90
CA ARG A 498 -20.12 -3.66 26.20
C ARG A 498 -20.39 -3.64 24.70
N LEU A 499 -20.97 -4.70 24.14
CA LEU A 499 -21.37 -4.80 22.73
C LEU A 499 -22.77 -4.22 22.43
N ARG A 500 -23.44 -3.59 23.40
CA ARG A 500 -24.76 -2.96 23.18
C ARG A 500 -24.74 -1.90 22.08
N GLU A 501 -25.91 -1.60 21.52
CA GLU A 501 -26.07 -0.46 20.60
C GLU A 501 -25.78 0.86 21.32
N CYS A 502 -25.61 1.96 20.60
CA CYS A 502 -25.65 3.29 21.21
C CYS A 502 -26.95 3.45 22.04
N ASP A 503 -26.82 3.90 23.28
CA ASP A 503 -27.96 4.33 24.10
C ASP A 503 -28.43 5.71 23.62
N PHE A 504 -29.57 5.75 22.94
CA PHE A 504 -30.16 7.00 22.45
C PHE A 504 -30.98 7.73 23.53
N GLY A 505 -31.07 7.17 24.75
CA GLY A 505 -31.79 7.78 25.86
C GLY A 505 -33.24 8.10 25.50
N ASP A 506 -33.64 9.36 25.66
CA ASP A 506 -34.98 9.86 25.39
C ASP A 506 -35.36 9.80 23.89
N LEU A 507 -34.40 9.67 22.96
CA LEU A 507 -34.66 9.50 21.51
C LEU A 507 -34.83 8.02 21.10
N THR A 508 -34.83 7.09 22.06
CA THR A 508 -35.03 5.67 21.79
C THR A 508 -36.42 5.43 21.17
N GLN A 509 -36.47 4.69 20.06
CA GLN A 509 -37.63 4.44 19.20
C GLN A 509 -38.13 5.64 18.37
N ASP A 510 -37.38 6.73 18.29
CA ASP A 510 -37.66 7.78 17.30
C ASP A 510 -37.22 7.37 15.87
N SER A 511 -37.71 8.09 14.86
CA SER A 511 -37.37 7.84 13.45
C SER A 511 -36.01 8.43 13.08
N GLU A 512 -35.37 7.91 12.02
CA GLU A 512 -34.09 8.45 11.53
C GLU A 512 -34.15 9.95 11.20
N GLU A 513 -35.30 10.48 10.77
CA GLU A 513 -35.51 11.91 10.56
C GLU A 513 -35.36 12.71 11.84
N ARG A 514 -35.88 12.23 12.97
CA ARG A 514 -35.73 12.92 14.25
C ARG A 514 -34.27 13.03 14.69
N PHE A 515 -33.45 12.02 14.39
CA PHE A 515 -32.01 12.07 14.65
C PHE A 515 -31.30 13.10 13.77
N LYS A 516 -31.71 13.25 12.50
CA LYS A 516 -31.20 14.33 11.63
C LYS A 516 -31.60 15.69 12.15
N GLU A 517 -32.86 15.86 12.56
CA GLU A 517 -33.33 17.10 13.18
C GLU A 517 -32.54 17.43 14.46
N TYR A 518 -32.22 16.43 15.28
CA TYR A 518 -31.41 16.61 16.49
C TYR A 518 -29.99 17.11 16.16
N GLU A 519 -29.37 16.61 15.08
CA GLU A 519 -28.09 17.11 14.59
C GLU A 519 -28.20 18.52 13.99
N GLU A 520 -29.28 18.81 13.26
CA GLU A 520 -29.58 20.14 12.70
C GLU A 520 -29.87 21.20 13.79
N GLU A 521 -30.37 20.78 14.95
CA GLU A 521 -30.53 21.59 16.17
C GLU A 521 -29.18 21.99 16.79
N GLY A 522 -28.06 21.48 16.26
CA GLY A 522 -26.69 21.84 16.64
C GLY A 522 -26.04 20.86 17.61
N HIS A 523 -26.67 19.72 17.90
CA HIS A 523 -26.09 18.65 18.72
C HIS A 523 -25.15 17.78 17.88
N ASN A 524 -23.93 17.53 18.36
CA ASN A 524 -22.99 16.64 17.70
C ASN A 524 -22.94 15.29 18.43
N PRO A 525 -23.63 14.23 17.97
CA PRO A 525 -23.73 12.97 18.69
C PRO A 525 -22.41 12.20 18.82
N ILE A 526 -21.34 12.66 18.16
CA ILE A 526 -20.00 12.12 18.35
C ILE A 526 -19.48 12.47 19.75
N TYR A 527 -19.74 13.70 20.21
CA TYR A 527 -19.19 14.25 21.46
C TYR A 527 -20.28 14.55 22.49
N ASP A 528 -21.46 14.95 22.04
CA ASP A 528 -22.61 15.29 22.85
C ASP A 528 -23.45 14.05 23.14
N GLN A 529 -23.71 13.79 24.42
CA GLN A 529 -24.60 12.72 24.83
C GLN A 529 -26.03 12.99 24.36
N TYR A 530 -26.70 11.95 23.86
CA TYR A 530 -28.15 12.01 23.76
C TYR A 530 -28.78 12.23 25.14
N PRO A 531 -29.97 12.86 25.26
CA PRO A 531 -30.59 13.12 26.55
C PRO A 531 -30.86 11.80 27.28
N LYS A 532 -30.22 11.59 28.43
CA LYS A 532 -30.21 10.31 29.18
C LYS A 532 -29.65 9.10 28.41
N GLY A 533 -28.83 9.35 27.38
CA GLY A 533 -28.13 8.34 26.59
C GLY A 533 -26.61 8.52 26.65
N GLU A 534 -25.92 7.94 25.67
CA GLU A 534 -24.45 8.03 25.50
C GLU A 534 -24.11 8.74 24.17
N CYS A 535 -22.89 9.26 24.04
CA CYS A 535 -22.37 9.74 22.75
C CYS A 535 -21.52 8.67 22.05
N PHE A 536 -21.19 8.85 20.77
CA PHE A 536 -20.43 7.84 20.03
C PHE A 536 -19.00 7.64 20.56
N LYS A 537 -18.38 8.65 21.17
CA LYS A 537 -17.08 8.49 21.84
C LYS A 537 -17.16 7.56 23.06
N GLU A 538 -18.26 7.53 23.78
CA GLU A 538 -18.47 6.57 24.88
C GLU A 538 -18.69 5.15 24.36
N VAL A 539 -19.39 5.00 23.22
CA VAL A 539 -19.49 3.74 22.48
C VAL A 539 -18.09 3.24 22.08
N GLU A 540 -17.25 4.11 21.52
CA GLU A 540 -15.87 3.79 21.13
C GLU A 540 -15.06 3.25 22.33
N GLN A 541 -15.11 3.92 23.47
CA GLN A 541 -14.37 3.52 24.68
C GLN A 541 -14.79 2.13 25.20
N ARG A 542 -16.10 1.84 25.28
CA ARG A 542 -16.56 0.53 25.75
C ARG A 542 -16.24 -0.60 24.76
N ILE A 543 -16.25 -0.31 23.46
CA ILE A 543 -15.85 -1.27 22.43
C ILE A 543 -14.35 -1.53 22.46
N LEU A 544 -13.52 -0.51 22.66
CA LEU A 544 -12.08 -0.68 22.86
C LEU A 544 -11.79 -1.55 24.09
N SER A 545 -12.48 -1.31 25.21
CA SER A 545 -12.39 -2.15 26.40
C SER A 545 -12.73 -3.62 26.09
N PHE A 546 -13.81 -3.86 25.36
CA PHE A 546 -14.20 -5.21 24.92
C PHE A 546 -13.12 -5.86 24.04
N LEU A 547 -12.67 -5.17 23.00
CA LEU A 547 -11.68 -5.69 22.04
C LEU A 547 -10.38 -6.08 22.75
N ASN A 548 -9.91 -5.27 23.69
CA ASN A 548 -8.72 -5.57 24.49
C ASN A 548 -8.86 -6.84 25.32
N ASP A 549 -10.03 -7.09 25.93
CA ASP A 549 -10.25 -8.29 26.72
C ASP A 549 -10.49 -9.54 25.84
N ALA A 550 -11.18 -9.36 24.71
CA ALA A 550 -11.36 -10.41 23.72
C ALA A 550 -10.00 -10.86 23.15
N TYR A 551 -9.13 -9.90 22.81
CA TYR A 551 -7.79 -10.17 22.30
C TYR A 551 -6.93 -10.95 23.29
N LYS A 552 -6.95 -10.61 24.58
CA LYS A 552 -6.26 -11.40 25.62
C LYS A 552 -6.72 -12.86 25.68
N GLN A 553 -7.99 -13.12 25.37
CA GLN A 553 -8.60 -14.45 25.48
C GLN A 553 -8.54 -15.25 24.17
N CYS A 554 -8.49 -14.56 23.04
CA CYS A 554 -8.69 -15.13 21.70
C CYS A 554 -7.56 -14.74 20.73
N LYS A 555 -6.36 -14.47 21.24
CA LYS A 555 -5.15 -14.31 20.44
C LYS A 555 -4.89 -15.55 19.58
N GLY A 556 -4.59 -15.35 18.30
CA GLY A 556 -4.39 -16.41 17.30
C GLY A 556 -5.67 -17.14 16.89
N LYS A 557 -6.85 -16.60 17.22
CA LYS A 557 -8.15 -17.24 16.98
C LYS A 557 -9.06 -16.41 16.09
N ARG A 558 -10.04 -17.07 15.50
CA ARG A 558 -11.13 -16.44 14.76
C ARG A 558 -12.36 -16.33 15.64
N ILE A 559 -12.86 -15.12 15.85
CA ILE A 559 -14.07 -14.88 16.64
C ILE A 559 -15.19 -14.29 15.79
N ALA A 560 -16.43 -14.64 16.12
CA ALA A 560 -17.60 -13.97 15.59
C ALA A 560 -18.14 -12.98 16.61
N ILE A 561 -18.60 -11.80 16.17
CA ILE A 561 -19.32 -10.85 17.00
C ILE A 561 -20.72 -10.63 16.41
N VAL A 562 -21.78 -10.80 17.20
CA VAL A 562 -23.17 -10.49 16.78
C VAL A 562 -23.69 -9.31 17.60
N ALA A 563 -23.80 -8.13 16.98
CA ALA A 563 -24.20 -6.91 17.68
C ALA A 563 -24.90 -5.91 16.75
N HIS A 564 -24.67 -4.59 16.91
CA HIS A 564 -25.51 -3.53 16.37
C HIS A 564 -24.74 -2.57 15.44
N ARG A 565 -25.40 -1.48 15.00
CA ARG A 565 -24.85 -0.57 13.98
C ARG A 565 -23.69 0.26 14.52
N TYR A 566 -23.89 1.03 15.58
CA TYR A 566 -22.85 1.96 16.06
C TYR A 566 -21.70 1.24 16.75
N THR A 567 -21.95 0.04 17.26
CA THR A 567 -20.92 -0.89 17.69
C THR A 567 -19.99 -1.28 16.53
N GLN A 568 -20.52 -1.58 15.34
CA GLN A 568 -19.73 -1.91 14.16
C GLN A 568 -18.94 -0.69 13.64
N LEU A 569 -19.58 0.49 13.63
CA LEU A 569 -18.92 1.73 13.24
C LEU A 569 -17.78 2.10 14.20
N ALA A 570 -17.94 1.86 15.51
CA ALA A 570 -16.86 2.04 16.47
C ALA A 570 -15.66 1.12 16.16
N ILE A 571 -15.90 -0.12 15.72
CA ILE A 571 -14.80 -1.02 15.29
C ILE A 571 -14.14 -0.50 14.01
N ASP A 572 -14.88 0.09 13.06
CA ASP A 572 -14.28 0.76 11.89
C ASP A 572 -13.39 1.95 12.32
N VAL A 573 -13.82 2.74 13.30
CA VAL A 573 -13.01 3.85 13.86
C VAL A 573 -11.72 3.30 14.50
N LEU A 574 -11.85 2.29 15.35
CA LEU A 574 -10.73 1.76 16.15
C LEU A 574 -9.72 0.94 15.32
N LEU A 575 -10.21 0.05 14.45
CA LEU A 575 -9.35 -0.93 13.76
C LEU A 575 -9.06 -0.58 12.30
N LYS A 576 -9.83 0.33 11.67
CA LYS A 576 -9.56 0.85 10.33
C LYS A 576 -9.11 2.31 10.32
N HIS A 577 -8.87 2.89 11.49
CA HIS A 577 -8.38 4.26 11.68
C HIS A 577 -9.25 5.33 10.98
N LYS A 578 -10.57 5.11 10.91
CA LYS A 578 -11.52 6.08 10.36
C LYS A 578 -11.92 7.12 11.39
N THR A 579 -12.30 8.32 10.96
CA THR A 579 -13.07 9.22 11.83
C THR A 579 -14.52 8.75 11.94
N TRP A 580 -15.25 9.21 12.97
CA TRP A 580 -16.68 8.90 13.10
C TRP A 580 -17.50 9.41 11.90
N GLU A 581 -17.14 10.56 11.34
CA GLU A 581 -17.75 11.12 10.14
C GLU A 581 -17.53 10.23 8.93
N GLN A 582 -16.30 9.73 8.72
CA GLN A 582 -15.99 8.78 7.66
C GLN A 582 -16.75 7.46 7.84
N ALA A 583 -16.72 6.88 9.04
CA ALA A 583 -17.42 5.63 9.34
C ALA A 583 -18.93 5.75 9.09
N ARG A 584 -19.57 6.88 9.46
CA ARG A 584 -20.98 7.14 9.21
C ARG A 584 -21.29 7.38 7.73
N LYS A 585 -20.44 8.12 7.01
CA LYS A 585 -20.62 8.44 5.59
C LYS A 585 -20.50 7.20 4.71
N GLU A 586 -19.59 6.30 5.06
CA GLU A 586 -19.30 5.06 4.33
C GLU A 586 -20.12 3.86 4.83
N ASP A 587 -21.08 4.08 5.73
CA ASP A 587 -21.93 3.03 6.24
C ASP A 587 -22.73 2.41 5.08
N TRP A 588 -22.41 1.15 4.77
CA TRP A 588 -23.04 0.35 3.71
C TRP A 588 -24.57 0.30 3.81
N ARG A 589 -25.13 0.49 5.02
CA ARG A 589 -26.59 0.54 5.23
C ARG A 589 -27.24 1.66 4.43
N LEU A 590 -26.47 2.69 4.05
CA LEU A 590 -26.89 3.77 3.15
C LEU A 590 -26.98 3.32 1.68
N SER A 591 -26.14 2.38 1.23
CA SER A 591 -26.10 1.88 -0.15
C SER A 591 -27.04 0.69 -0.41
N LYS A 592 -27.61 0.09 0.65
CA LYS A 592 -28.56 -1.05 0.62
C LYS A 592 -28.02 -2.33 -0.05
N ALA A 593 -26.71 -2.44 -0.27
CA ALA A 593 -26.07 -3.67 -0.73
C ALA A 593 -25.77 -4.58 0.47
N TRP A 594 -26.53 -5.68 0.62
CA TRP A 594 -26.37 -6.60 1.74
C TRP A 594 -25.04 -7.37 1.67
N GLN A 595 -24.36 -7.55 2.80
CA GLN A 595 -23.24 -8.49 2.96
C GLN A 595 -23.34 -9.28 4.28
N PRO A 596 -22.85 -10.53 4.34
CA PRO A 596 -23.05 -11.42 5.48
C PRO A 596 -22.33 -10.95 6.75
N GLY A 597 -21.17 -10.29 6.66
CA GLY A 597 -20.41 -9.81 7.81
C GLY A 597 -19.24 -8.88 7.44
N TRP A 598 -18.51 -8.38 8.44
CA TRP A 598 -17.32 -7.52 8.28
C TRP A 598 -16.09 -8.18 8.88
N ASN A 599 -15.02 -8.28 8.11
CA ASN A 599 -13.76 -8.84 8.58
C ASN A 599 -12.87 -7.74 9.16
N TYR A 600 -12.27 -8.01 10.31
CA TYR A 600 -11.29 -7.17 10.97
C TYR A 600 -10.14 -8.02 11.50
N ILE A 601 -8.96 -7.41 11.58
CA ILE A 601 -7.78 -8.00 12.23
C ILE A 601 -7.37 -7.07 13.35
N MET A 602 -7.26 -7.60 14.57
CA MET A 602 -6.68 -6.88 15.70
C MET A 602 -5.23 -7.35 15.91
N GLN A 603 -4.29 -6.44 15.65
CA GLN A 603 -2.85 -6.69 15.75
C GLN A 603 -2.31 -6.38 17.16
N SER A 604 -1.18 -7.00 17.51
CA SER A 604 -0.57 -6.85 18.84
C SER A 604 -0.16 -5.44 19.25
N GLU A 605 0.16 -4.57 18.29
CA GLU A 605 0.65 -3.21 18.53
C GLU A 605 -0.45 -2.28 19.06
N LEU A 606 -1.68 -2.41 18.53
CA LEU A 606 -2.88 -1.67 18.95
C LEU A 606 -3.31 -2.00 20.39
N ALA A 607 -3.14 -3.25 20.81
CA ALA A 607 -3.43 -3.68 22.18
C ALA A 607 -2.47 -3.07 23.22
N THR A 608 -1.28 -2.64 22.79
CA THR A 608 -0.21 -2.10 23.65
C THR A 608 -0.37 -0.58 23.85
N GLN A 609 -0.80 0.15 22.80
CA GLN A 609 -1.15 1.58 22.90
C GLN A 609 -2.37 1.82 23.81
N ALA A 610 -3.43 1.02 23.70
CA ALA A 610 -4.64 1.18 24.52
C ALA A 610 -4.45 0.86 26.02
N GLN A 611 -3.43 0.06 26.38
CA GLN A 611 -3.08 -0.21 27.78
C GLN A 611 -2.41 0.97 28.47
N ASN A 612 -1.65 1.79 27.74
CA ASN A 612 -0.97 2.95 28.30
C ASN A 612 -1.93 4.11 28.62
N GLU A 613 -3.06 4.22 27.90
CA GLU A 613 -4.05 5.29 28.12
C GLU A 613 -4.99 5.03 29.33
N MET A 614 -5.31 3.77 29.65
CA MET A 614 -6.19 3.43 30.79
C MET A 614 -5.54 3.60 32.18
N VAL A 615 -4.20 3.57 32.28
CA VAL A 615 -3.50 3.69 33.58
C VAL A 615 -3.54 5.12 34.13
N VAL A 616 -3.82 6.11 33.27
CA VAL A 616 -3.79 7.53 33.63
C VAL A 616 -5.11 8.01 34.29
N SER A 617 -6.23 7.29 34.11
CA SER A 617 -7.57 7.77 34.52
C SER A 617 -7.98 7.47 35.97
N GLU A 618 -7.22 6.71 36.76
CA GLU A 618 -7.63 6.26 38.11
C GLU A 618 -7.12 7.12 39.30
N GLY A 619 -6.52 8.29 39.08
CA GLY A 619 -6.09 9.09 40.23
C GLY A 619 -5.93 10.58 39.98
N THR A 620 -6.94 11.38 40.35
CA THR A 620 -6.87 12.34 41.47
C THR A 620 -8.08 13.28 41.53
N SER A 621 -8.50 13.57 42.76
CA SER A 621 -9.69 14.34 43.13
C SER A 621 -9.44 15.86 43.13
N LEU A 622 -10.50 16.61 42.79
CA LEU A 622 -10.62 18.07 42.76
C LEU A 622 -10.33 18.78 44.10
N THR A 623 -9.66 19.93 44.03
CA THR A 623 -9.98 21.14 44.85
C THR A 623 -9.67 22.43 44.09
N ASN A 624 -10.67 23.31 43.98
CA ASN A 624 -10.63 24.67 43.41
C ASN A 624 -9.94 25.69 44.34
N VAL A 625 -9.23 26.69 43.78
CA VAL A 625 -9.34 28.14 44.12
C VAL A 625 -8.90 29.00 42.91
N ASP A 626 -9.72 30.02 42.60
CA ASP A 626 -9.54 31.17 41.70
C ASP A 626 -8.23 31.97 41.89
N ASP A 627 -7.64 32.53 40.83
CA ASP A 627 -7.86 33.93 40.44
C ASP A 627 -6.94 34.41 39.28
N SER A 628 -7.60 34.88 38.23
CA SER A 628 -7.18 35.79 37.16
C SER A 628 -5.74 36.39 37.17
N LYS A 629 -4.91 35.87 36.27
CA LYS A 629 -3.89 36.60 35.47
C LYS A 629 -3.59 35.77 34.22
N ASN A 630 -3.47 36.44 33.07
CA ASN A 630 -3.08 35.88 31.76
C ASN A 630 -1.66 35.28 31.81
N GLU A 631 -1.53 34.12 32.42
CA GLU A 631 -0.49 33.14 32.18
C GLU A 631 -1.25 31.88 31.75
N LEU A 632 -1.04 31.44 30.51
CA LEU A 632 -1.44 30.08 30.15
C LEU A 632 -0.63 29.17 31.07
N THR A 633 -1.36 28.61 32.03
CA THR A 633 -0.91 27.56 32.91
C THR A 633 -0.36 26.44 32.05
N THR A 634 0.89 26.08 32.33
CA THR A 634 1.58 24.90 31.84
C THR A 634 0.72 23.66 32.08
N LEU A 635 -0.07 23.29 31.07
CA LEU A 635 -0.75 22.01 31.00
C LEU A 635 0.31 20.96 30.67
N ASN A 636 0.59 20.09 31.66
CA ASN A 636 1.61 19.05 31.68
C ASN A 636 1.46 18.02 30.55
N SER A 637 1.80 18.41 29.32
CA SER A 637 2.09 17.54 28.19
C SER A 637 3.03 18.19 27.17
N SER A 638 3.23 19.52 27.23
CA SER A 638 4.14 20.20 26.33
C SER A 638 5.60 19.98 26.74
N GLN A 639 6.40 19.52 25.79
CA GLN A 639 7.81 19.24 26.01
C GLN A 639 8.66 19.97 24.97
N CYS A 640 9.65 20.72 25.46
CA CYS A 640 10.69 21.30 24.65
C CYS A 640 11.63 20.20 24.17
N LEU A 641 11.80 20.07 22.87
CA LEU A 641 12.77 19.15 22.27
C LEU A 641 14.04 19.86 21.81
N VAL A 642 13.87 21.07 21.28
CA VAL A 642 14.96 21.89 20.77
C VAL A 642 14.74 23.30 21.25
N SER A 643 15.68 23.79 22.07
CA SER A 643 15.63 25.11 22.67
C SER A 643 15.93 26.21 21.66
N GLY A 644 15.20 27.32 21.80
CA GLY A 644 15.39 28.54 21.02
C GLY A 644 14.15 29.44 21.06
N GLU A 645 14.40 30.72 20.76
CA GLU A 645 13.37 31.75 20.72
C GLU A 645 13.36 32.42 19.34
N VAL A 646 12.19 32.42 18.70
CA VAL A 646 12.00 32.92 17.34
C VAL A 646 10.70 33.68 17.21
N GLN A 647 10.66 34.61 16.26
CA GLN A 647 9.46 35.34 15.89
C GLN A 647 9.14 35.11 14.42
N GLY A 648 7.87 34.84 14.13
CA GLY A 648 7.44 34.46 12.78
C GLY A 648 5.93 34.48 12.66
N LYS A 649 5.43 34.31 11.43
CA LYS A 649 3.99 34.17 11.21
C LYS A 649 3.58 32.73 11.44
N ALA A 650 2.51 32.52 12.21
CA ALA A 650 1.92 31.21 12.42
C ALA A 650 1.35 30.68 11.10
N LYS A 651 1.68 29.42 10.78
CA LYS A 651 1.12 28.65 9.68
C LYS A 651 0.59 27.34 10.24
N ILE A 652 -0.72 27.23 10.26
CA ILE A 652 -1.44 26.07 10.75
C ILE A 652 -1.46 25.03 9.63
N VAL A 653 -0.84 23.87 9.79
CA VAL A 653 -0.70 22.90 8.69
C VAL A 653 -1.37 21.58 9.06
N HIS A 654 -2.35 21.16 8.27
CA HIS A 654 -3.09 19.90 8.47
C HIS A 654 -2.69 18.79 7.49
N ASP A 655 -2.32 19.15 6.26
CA ASP A 655 -1.98 18.19 5.21
C ASP A 655 -1.02 18.75 4.14
N LEU A 656 -0.69 17.87 3.19
CA LEU A 656 0.20 18.06 2.05
C LEU A 656 -0.11 19.27 1.16
N THR A 657 -1.39 19.59 0.96
CA THR A 657 -1.82 20.66 0.04
C THR A 657 -1.49 22.05 0.60
N GLU A 658 -1.33 22.13 1.92
CA GLU A 658 -1.10 23.36 2.64
C GLU A 658 0.39 23.69 2.80
N LEU A 659 1.32 22.78 2.49
CA LEU A 659 2.76 22.97 2.70
C LEU A 659 3.35 24.13 1.91
N SER A 660 2.72 24.49 0.80
CA SER A 660 3.09 25.63 -0.05
C SER A 660 2.88 26.99 0.66
N LYS A 661 2.07 27.04 1.73
CA LYS A 661 1.80 28.26 2.49
C LYS A 661 2.88 28.61 3.52
N VAL A 662 3.74 27.64 3.87
CA VAL A 662 4.87 27.83 4.80
C VAL A 662 6.06 28.42 4.06
N LYS A 663 6.49 29.60 4.48
CA LYS A 663 7.64 30.32 3.92
C LYS A 663 8.78 30.38 4.93
N GLN A 664 9.96 30.74 4.44
CA GLN A 664 11.12 30.88 5.31
C GLN A 664 10.87 31.94 6.40
N GLY A 665 11.07 31.55 7.66
CA GLY A 665 10.81 32.41 8.81
C GLY A 665 9.41 32.28 9.43
N ASP A 666 8.52 31.46 8.88
CA ASP A 666 7.21 31.15 9.47
C ASP A 666 7.34 30.15 10.63
N ILE A 667 6.37 30.14 11.55
CA ILE A 667 6.29 29.17 12.65
C ILE A 667 5.14 28.21 12.36
N ILE A 668 5.45 26.92 12.26
CA ILE A 668 4.44 25.90 11.97
C ILE A 668 3.73 25.52 13.25
N LEU A 669 2.40 25.53 13.19
CA LEU A 669 1.51 24.99 14.21
C LEU A 669 0.79 23.78 13.60
N ALA A 670 0.96 22.58 14.15
CA ALA A 670 0.42 21.37 13.53
C ALA A 670 -0.17 20.41 14.57
N SER A 671 -1.33 19.83 14.29
CA SER A 671 -1.91 18.80 15.16
C SER A 671 -1.09 17.50 15.13
N LYS A 672 -0.57 17.12 13.96
CA LYS A 672 0.37 16.00 13.77
C LYS A 672 1.40 16.33 12.71
N THR A 673 2.54 15.66 12.79
CA THR A 673 3.63 15.83 11.84
C THR A 673 3.78 14.59 10.94
N LYS A 674 3.74 14.80 9.63
CA LYS A 674 3.86 13.74 8.61
C LYS A 674 5.17 13.87 7.84
N LEU A 675 5.63 12.78 7.21
CA LEU A 675 6.88 12.77 6.44
C LEU A 675 6.94 13.87 5.37
N ASP A 676 5.80 14.20 4.77
CA ASP A 676 5.78 15.22 3.73
C ASP A 676 5.98 16.64 4.27
N MET A 677 5.73 16.86 5.56
CA MET A 677 5.92 18.15 6.22
C MET A 677 7.40 18.48 6.40
N VAL A 678 8.33 17.52 6.25
CA VAL A 678 9.78 17.71 6.41
C VAL A 678 10.27 18.92 5.62
N VAL A 679 9.84 19.06 4.36
CA VAL A 679 10.25 20.17 3.51
C VAL A 679 9.71 21.51 4.04
N ALA A 680 8.49 21.55 4.58
CA ALA A 680 7.95 22.76 5.18
C ALA A 680 8.62 23.10 6.52
N ILE A 681 8.84 22.09 7.36
CA ILE A 681 9.51 22.19 8.67
C ILE A 681 10.94 22.71 8.49
N SER A 682 11.69 22.21 7.50
CA SER A 682 13.06 22.66 7.23
C SER A 682 13.18 24.12 6.78
N ARG A 683 12.07 24.74 6.35
CA ARG A 683 11.97 26.17 6.02
C ARG A 683 11.47 27.01 7.21
N ALA A 684 10.81 26.40 8.18
CA ALA A 684 10.21 27.11 9.31
C ALA A 684 11.27 27.63 10.29
N ALA A 685 10.95 28.73 10.97
CA ALA A 685 11.74 29.23 12.10
C ALA A 685 11.50 28.44 13.38
N GLY A 686 10.36 27.75 13.49
CA GLY A 686 10.01 26.93 14.64
C GLY A 686 8.82 26.03 14.37
N LEU A 687 8.71 24.94 15.13
CA LEU A 687 7.61 23.98 15.07
C LEU A 687 6.97 23.85 16.44
N VAL A 688 5.65 23.90 16.46
CA VAL A 688 4.85 23.58 17.64
C VAL A 688 3.81 22.56 17.22
N THR A 689 3.78 21.41 17.89
CA THR A 689 2.83 20.35 17.57
C THR A 689 2.07 19.82 18.77
N GLU A 690 0.83 19.41 18.53
CA GLU A 690 -0.03 18.76 19.52
C GLU A 690 0.34 17.27 19.70
N GLU A 691 1.12 16.70 18.78
CA GLU A 691 1.63 15.34 18.83
C GLU A 691 2.60 15.18 20.00
N ASN A 692 2.36 14.21 20.90
CA ASN A 692 3.18 13.96 22.09
C ASN A 692 4.05 12.71 21.91
N ASP A 693 4.86 12.70 20.86
CA ASP A 693 5.82 11.63 20.56
C ASP A 693 7.18 12.25 20.16
N GLU A 694 8.21 11.97 20.95
CA GLU A 694 9.58 12.44 20.68
C GLU A 694 10.21 11.86 19.41
N ASN A 695 9.59 10.81 18.85
CA ASN A 695 9.99 10.16 17.60
C ASN A 695 9.07 10.51 16.42
N CYS A 696 8.13 11.44 16.59
CA CYS A 696 7.35 11.90 15.45
C CYS A 696 8.25 12.61 14.42
N VAL A 697 7.79 12.66 13.17
CA VAL A 697 8.60 13.19 12.07
C VAL A 697 9.10 14.60 12.38
N GLY A 698 8.24 15.48 12.90
CA GLY A 698 8.63 16.84 13.23
C GLY A 698 9.61 16.93 14.39
N ALA A 699 9.48 16.06 15.41
CA ALA A 699 10.41 15.98 16.52
C ALA A 699 11.82 15.60 16.08
N ILE A 700 11.92 14.57 15.22
CA ILE A 700 13.21 14.10 14.65
C ILE A 700 13.83 15.20 13.79
N VAL A 701 13.07 15.73 12.82
CA VAL A 701 13.56 16.76 11.88
C VAL A 701 14.02 18.01 12.61
N CYS A 702 13.28 18.45 13.64
CA CYS A 702 13.69 19.63 14.42
C CYS A 702 14.97 19.37 15.22
N LYS A 703 15.14 18.18 15.82
CA LYS A 703 16.38 17.79 16.52
C LYS A 703 17.58 17.79 15.57
N ASP A 704 17.42 17.25 14.36
CA ASP A 704 18.49 17.16 13.35
C ASP A 704 18.85 18.53 12.76
N LEU A 705 17.86 19.41 12.58
CA LEU A 705 18.05 20.74 11.96
C LEU A 705 18.27 21.88 12.97
N GLY A 706 18.22 21.59 14.27
CA GLY A 706 18.33 22.60 15.33
C GLY A 706 17.20 23.65 15.29
N ILE A 707 16.02 23.27 14.78
CA ILE A 707 14.86 24.16 14.69
C ILE A 707 14.13 24.12 16.03
N PRO A 708 13.86 25.27 16.68
CA PRO A 708 13.11 25.33 17.92
C PRO A 708 11.82 24.51 17.84
N CYS A 709 11.59 23.65 18.84
CA CYS A 709 10.51 22.65 18.75
C CYS A 709 9.88 22.34 20.10
N VAL A 710 8.55 22.36 20.12
CA VAL A 710 7.72 21.92 21.23
C VAL A 710 6.71 20.89 20.72
N ILE A 711 6.66 19.74 21.38
CA ILE A 711 5.68 18.67 21.15
C ILE A 711 4.65 18.65 22.29
N GLY A 712 3.52 17.98 22.09
CA GLY A 712 2.48 17.83 23.10
C GLY A 712 1.84 19.16 23.55
N HIS A 713 1.87 20.19 22.71
CA HIS A 713 1.22 21.46 23.00
C HIS A 713 -0.21 21.47 22.46
N SER A 714 -1.19 21.16 23.29
CA SER A 714 -2.61 21.07 22.89
C SER A 714 -3.24 22.43 22.53
N GLY A 715 -4.22 22.43 21.63
CA GLY A 715 -5.09 23.57 21.34
C GLY A 715 -4.46 24.61 20.40
N LEU A 716 -3.50 24.22 19.57
CA LEU A 716 -2.80 25.12 18.64
C LEU A 716 -3.71 25.54 17.48
N THR A 717 -4.46 24.59 16.91
CA THR A 717 -5.31 24.83 15.75
C THR A 717 -6.57 25.63 16.10
N ASP A 718 -6.97 25.62 17.38
CA ASP A 718 -8.17 26.33 17.86
C ASP A 718 -7.87 27.77 18.31
N ASN A 719 -6.65 28.03 18.79
CA ASN A 719 -6.28 29.32 19.40
C ASN A 719 -5.52 30.27 18.46
N PHE A 720 -4.94 29.77 17.38
CA PHE A 720 -4.16 30.56 16.41
C PHE A 720 -4.86 30.61 15.05
N ARG A 721 -4.47 31.56 14.19
CA ARG A 721 -4.92 31.65 12.81
C ARG A 721 -3.73 31.80 11.87
N ASP A 722 -3.91 31.34 10.62
CA ASP A 722 -2.91 31.50 9.57
C ASP A 722 -2.53 32.98 9.39
N GLY A 723 -1.24 33.27 9.55
CA GLY A 723 -0.66 34.61 9.41
C GLY A 723 -0.53 35.43 10.69
N ASP A 724 -1.02 34.94 11.84
CA ASP A 724 -0.81 35.60 13.13
C ASP A 724 0.69 35.78 13.41
N LEU A 725 1.12 36.95 13.86
CA LEU A 725 2.51 37.15 14.28
C LEU A 725 2.69 36.56 15.69
N VAL A 726 3.63 35.63 15.85
CA VAL A 726 3.84 34.92 17.11
C VAL A 726 5.28 35.02 17.59
N ASN A 727 5.46 35.19 18.91
CA ASN A 727 6.70 34.89 19.62
C ASN A 727 6.63 33.43 20.06
N PHE A 728 7.62 32.64 19.68
CA PHE A 728 7.74 31.27 20.09
C PHE A 728 9.02 31.09 20.89
N ASN A 729 8.87 30.76 22.18
CA ASN A 729 9.95 30.41 23.08
C ASN A 729 9.78 28.94 23.49
N SER A 730 10.57 28.08 22.86
CA SER A 730 10.50 26.64 23.08
C SER A 730 10.98 26.23 24.48
N GLU A 731 11.95 26.95 25.08
CA GLU A 731 12.47 26.65 26.42
C GLU A 731 11.40 26.68 27.51
N ASN A 732 10.46 27.62 27.38
CA ASN A 732 9.32 27.75 28.29
C ASN A 732 8.04 27.10 27.73
N CYS A 733 8.15 26.36 26.61
CA CYS A 733 7.03 25.77 25.88
C CYS A 733 5.92 26.78 25.54
N GLU A 734 6.29 28.01 25.19
CA GLU A 734 5.37 29.12 25.10
C GLU A 734 5.24 29.67 23.67
N VAL A 735 4.00 29.81 23.21
CA VAL A 735 3.64 30.48 21.96
C VAL A 735 2.69 31.63 22.26
N ARG A 736 3.08 32.88 21.98
CA ARG A 736 2.26 34.08 22.22
C ARG A 736 2.05 34.87 20.94
N LYS A 737 0.81 35.31 20.71
CA LYS A 737 0.54 36.31 19.66
C LYS A 737 1.13 37.66 20.06
N ILE A 738 1.77 38.33 19.12
CA ILE A 738 2.25 39.70 19.28
C ILE A 738 1.43 40.59 18.35
N GLU A 739 0.94 41.71 18.87
CA GLU A 739 0.16 42.70 18.10
C GLU A 739 0.99 43.47 17.06
#